data_AF-A0A449ILN6-F1
#
_entry.id   AF-A0A449ILN6-F1
#
_cell.length_a   1.000
_cell.length_b   1.000
_cell.length_c   1.000
_cell.angle_alpha   90.00
_cell.angle_beta   90.00
_cell.angle_gamma   90.00
#
_symmetry.space_group_name_H-M   'P 1'
#
loop_
_entity.id
_entity.type
_entity.pdbx_description
1 polymer ?
#
loop_
_entity_poly.entity_id
_entity_poly.type
_entity_poly.pdbx_seq_one_letter_code
_entity_poly.pdbx_strand_id
1 'polypeptide(L)'
;MPTDTASPDSGPTWSALFKDDWDTFCSPTSLAAVDSPAAYLQALYRFALEVEQTGKGTQDKITLAQRVPALKELVINAENTSRQLPLLTLVNEALNAPVKTYLDTHRDIYGDRTVHQVLAELRYPFELPFDLAHQQCVLGLAGNKPGLGALNYRISLKLPYDQQPENKYGTVQQQAYEAQRLLTLLSPAQQNLLTEDFEEQGTDTFYKKHYGHSQPITDQQQFMQHTGLSTEQFHELLAHASYQPRLSGNVVQTADQIARDHTAGARFINGPYRTGQKKLGLSIDSSKKNHLQDTTPQRHDRLQRMIRLQRWLNMPFADLDTLLYSIAGCEGSSPEHLAINDNSLRAMGVFRYLNQRYGLTPGTFSAWLYHMPVHGVGQHTSLFDQVFNPPHWLNSPLTLDNQPLDLGTTQGVLYRACGALGLEDTPQSLGLLKTRTKQYFATPRRNIETFSSFYRQATLPAMFGLSVLDCDQLCQLMGGKTYHQQLVKPGLRQSGSNSPADFLDVLMQLDWAVSWLNDSGKSVQQLRQQLLLETTLLPSSVQQRLTQVEAVLQRMPQYLLAQSTLDELDLPQPEAGSKPLAYTWNVLLAKGLLRVQSMLPAQPKADSLEKGVAYMVDKYVNLSPDAGRNQALKARVKQILNTQLSAAYSQLHPFKKEIDQLLKDTSLASEVPELMKQAFRQASRIFASALGSDKPNESLKHLLLFFPHAETELQLPISREALQAFLLDPGWLESEQSAHSTLKLTLSTLYLFQRFSHFSDVYGINHATLLNYLNQANPQKQNGEQTGLNSQTSELLAQMLGWNASEIEVLIKPLLEKRVRSMTELDWLMRCHETARQTGLSASMLLMATGLTATFSSDDWQQVGSAVFATAP
;
A
#
# COMPACT_ATOMS: atom_id res chain seq x y z
N MET A 1 39.38 29.97 77.53
CA MET A 1 39.12 31.22 78.27
C MET A 1 40.39 32.05 78.20
N PRO A 2 40.30 33.33 77.82
CA PRO A 2 39.69 34.37 78.65
C PRO A 2 38.22 34.62 78.29
N THR A 3 37.41 34.82 79.32
CA THR A 3 36.03 35.31 79.24
C THR A 3 36.06 36.82 79.42
N ASP A 4 35.97 37.57 78.32
CA ASP A 4 35.62 38.99 78.39
C ASP A 4 34.11 39.11 78.50
N THR A 5 33.65 39.45 79.70
CA THR A 5 32.28 39.88 79.97
C THR A 5 32.07 41.29 79.40
N ALA A 6 31.07 41.46 78.55
CA ALA A 6 30.74 42.73 77.90
C ALA A 6 30.27 43.81 78.90
N SER A 7 30.79 45.03 78.74
CA SER A 7 30.38 46.24 79.47
C SER A 7 29.01 46.74 78.99
N PRO A 8 28.10 47.19 79.88
CA PRO A 8 26.73 47.58 79.54
C PRO A 8 26.58 48.91 78.78
N ASP A 9 27.67 49.61 78.46
CA ASP A 9 27.66 50.90 77.72
C ASP A 9 28.23 50.81 76.29
N SER A 10 28.52 49.61 75.76
CA SER A 10 28.85 49.48 74.34
C SER A 10 27.57 49.51 73.51
N GLY A 11 27.38 50.55 72.68
CA GLY A 11 26.36 50.58 71.64
C GLY A 11 26.38 49.31 70.78
N PRO A 12 25.30 48.97 70.06
CA PRO A 12 25.17 47.68 69.39
C PRO A 12 26.38 47.41 68.48
N THR A 13 27.25 46.48 68.89
CA THR A 13 28.39 46.03 68.09
C THR A 13 27.92 44.93 67.13
N TRP A 14 28.54 44.82 65.96
CA TRP A 14 28.20 43.79 64.96
C TRP A 14 28.12 42.40 65.60
N SER A 15 29.15 42.03 66.35
CA SER A 15 29.24 40.74 67.06
C SER A 15 28.17 40.52 68.15
N ALA A 16 27.58 41.60 68.69
CA ALA A 16 26.50 41.52 69.66
C ALA A 16 25.12 41.39 68.99
N LEU A 17 24.95 41.94 67.78
CA LEU A 17 23.71 41.84 66.99
C LEU A 17 23.68 40.60 66.09
N PHE A 18 24.83 40.21 65.57
CA PHE A 18 25.04 39.09 64.65
C PHE A 18 26.10 38.19 65.28
N LYS A 19 25.67 37.05 65.84
CA LYS A 19 26.60 36.06 66.38
C LYS A 19 27.32 35.40 65.20
N ASP A 20 28.52 35.89 64.88
CA ASP A 20 29.36 35.31 63.83
C ASP A 20 29.73 33.87 64.23
N ASP A 21 29.12 32.90 63.56
CA ASP A 21 29.46 31.49 63.69
C ASP A 21 30.54 31.17 62.66
N TRP A 22 31.77 30.89 63.11
CA TRP A 22 32.89 30.62 62.21
C TRP A 22 32.68 29.35 61.36
N ASP A 23 31.76 28.47 61.77
CA ASP A 23 31.32 27.31 60.98
C ASP A 23 30.36 27.69 59.83
N THR A 24 29.92 28.95 59.75
CA THR A 24 29.04 29.48 58.67
C THR A 24 29.80 30.12 57.51
N PHE A 25 31.14 30.20 57.58
CA PHE A 25 31.94 30.61 56.42
C PHE A 25 31.82 29.55 55.32
N CYS A 26 31.55 30.01 54.10
CA CYS A 26 31.37 29.13 52.96
C CYS A 26 32.50 29.30 51.95
N SER A 27 32.76 28.24 51.16
CA SER A 27 33.69 28.32 50.03
C SER A 27 33.24 29.40 49.03
N PRO A 28 34.16 30.09 48.32
CA PRO A 28 33.81 30.97 47.19
C PRO A 28 32.94 30.29 46.11
N THR A 29 33.01 28.97 46.01
CA THR A 29 32.18 28.17 45.09
C THR A 29 30.83 27.75 45.68
N SER A 30 30.54 28.14 46.92
CA SER A 30 29.30 27.78 47.61
C SER A 30 28.13 28.63 47.11
N LEU A 31 26.93 28.05 47.12
CA LEU A 31 25.69 28.81 46.91
C LEU A 31 25.45 29.87 47.98
N ALA A 32 25.98 29.68 49.18
CA ALA A 32 25.88 30.64 50.27
C ALA A 32 26.85 31.83 50.11
N ALA A 33 27.75 31.80 49.11
CA ALA A 33 28.65 32.91 48.85
C ALA A 33 27.85 34.14 48.40
N VAL A 34 28.26 35.32 48.88
CA VAL A 34 27.56 36.59 48.62
C VAL A 34 27.58 37.00 47.14
N ASP A 35 28.56 36.49 46.39
CA ASP A 35 28.77 36.68 44.97
C ASP A 35 28.33 35.47 44.13
N SER A 36 27.61 34.52 44.74
CA SER A 36 27.10 33.35 44.02
C SER A 36 26.00 33.72 43.02
N PRO A 37 25.77 32.88 41.99
CA PRO A 37 24.62 33.04 41.09
C PRO A 37 23.27 33.07 41.83
N ALA A 38 23.17 32.37 42.97
CA ALA A 38 21.99 32.37 43.82
C ALA A 38 21.75 33.73 44.50
N ALA A 39 22.82 34.33 45.04
CA ALA A 39 22.76 35.68 45.62
C ALA A 39 22.40 36.72 44.55
N TYR A 40 22.97 36.60 43.35
CA TYR A 40 22.61 37.44 42.20
C TYR A 40 21.14 37.30 41.80
N LEU A 41 20.63 36.07 41.67
CA LEU A 41 19.23 35.80 41.34
C LEU A 41 18.28 36.39 42.41
N GLN A 42 18.61 36.26 43.69
CA GLN A 42 17.83 36.84 44.77
C GLN A 42 17.78 38.37 44.68
N ALA A 43 18.92 39.02 44.45
CA ALA A 43 19.00 40.46 44.28
C ALA A 43 18.18 40.92 43.06
N LEU A 44 18.30 40.20 41.94
CA LEU A 44 17.57 40.49 40.70
C LEU A 44 16.06 40.32 40.87
N TYR A 45 15.62 39.26 41.55
CA TYR A 45 14.19 39.03 41.82
C TYR A 45 13.59 40.14 42.69
N ARG A 46 14.29 40.56 43.76
CA ARG A 46 13.86 41.69 44.60
C ARG A 46 13.79 42.99 43.80
N PHE A 47 14.82 43.29 43.01
CA PHE A 47 14.83 44.46 42.14
C PHE A 47 13.67 44.44 41.13
N ALA A 48 13.38 43.29 40.52
CA ALA A 48 12.25 43.15 39.61
C ALA A 48 10.91 43.46 40.31
N LEU A 49 10.71 42.98 41.55
CA LEU A 49 9.50 43.27 42.33
C LEU A 49 9.39 44.76 42.70
N GLU A 50 10.51 45.43 42.99
CA GLU A 50 10.53 46.88 43.20
C GLU A 50 10.15 47.63 41.92
N VAL A 51 10.70 47.24 40.78
CA VAL A 51 10.35 47.81 39.46
C VAL A 51 8.86 47.66 39.17
N GLU A 52 8.24 46.54 39.51
CA GLU A 52 6.79 46.34 39.32
C GLU A 52 5.92 47.31 40.13
N GLN A 53 6.42 47.82 41.25
CA GLN A 53 5.74 48.86 42.02
C GLN A 53 5.85 50.23 41.32
N THR A 54 6.85 50.42 40.44
CA THR A 54 7.02 51.63 39.65
C THR A 54 6.21 51.57 38.34
N GLY A 55 5.66 52.70 37.89
CA GLY A 55 4.90 52.79 36.62
C GLY A 55 3.42 53.18 36.79
N LYS A 56 2.96 54.10 35.92
CA LYS A 56 1.60 54.66 35.88
C LYS A 56 0.92 54.29 34.56
N GLY A 57 0.60 53.00 34.38
CA GLY A 57 -0.16 52.51 33.23
C GLY A 57 -1.67 52.70 33.42
N THR A 58 -2.42 52.72 32.32
CA THR A 58 -3.90 52.75 32.32
C THR A 58 -4.54 51.36 32.33
N GLN A 59 -3.73 50.29 32.26
CA GLN A 59 -4.16 48.90 32.34
C GLN A 59 -3.55 48.20 33.56
N ASP A 60 -4.17 47.11 33.99
CA ASP A 60 -3.65 46.27 35.07
C ASP A 60 -2.25 45.74 34.72
N LYS A 61 -1.33 45.82 35.69
CA LYS A 61 0.05 45.34 35.50
C LYS A 61 0.05 43.81 35.50
N ILE A 62 0.63 43.21 34.46
CA ILE A 62 0.92 41.77 34.44
C ILE A 62 2.21 41.51 35.22
N THR A 63 2.09 41.03 36.46
CA THR A 63 3.23 40.87 37.38
C THR A 63 4.10 39.66 37.02
N LEU A 64 5.31 39.60 37.56
CA LEU A 64 6.26 38.49 37.37
C LEU A 64 5.66 37.20 37.94
N ALA A 65 4.96 37.30 39.08
CA ALA A 65 4.25 36.19 39.68
C ALA A 65 3.09 35.67 38.81
N GLN A 66 2.46 36.53 37.99
CA GLN A 66 1.43 36.11 37.04
C GLN A 66 2.03 35.50 35.76
N ARG A 67 3.14 36.04 35.27
CA ARG A 67 3.80 35.57 34.03
C ARG A 67 4.52 34.24 34.21
N VAL A 68 5.21 34.06 35.33
CA VAL A 68 6.00 32.86 35.64
C VAL A 68 5.85 32.52 37.12
N PRO A 69 4.70 31.95 37.54
CA PRO A 69 4.41 31.68 38.95
C PRO A 69 5.46 30.77 39.62
N ALA A 70 6.03 29.84 38.85
CA ALA A 70 7.05 28.91 39.33
C ALA A 70 8.32 29.59 39.86
N LEU A 71 8.69 30.79 39.39
CA LEU A 71 9.89 31.50 39.87
C LEU A 71 9.79 31.87 41.36
N LYS A 72 8.58 32.12 41.86
CA LYS A 72 8.36 32.44 43.28
C LYS A 72 8.60 31.24 44.18
N GLU A 73 8.30 30.04 43.69
CA GLU A 73 8.40 28.77 44.43
C GLU A 73 9.71 28.03 44.18
N LEU A 74 10.58 28.57 43.31
CA LEU A 74 11.85 27.96 42.94
C LEU A 74 12.77 27.85 44.15
N VAL A 75 13.04 26.61 44.57
CA VAL A 75 13.98 26.32 45.66
C VAL A 75 15.41 26.49 45.16
N ILE A 76 16.18 27.35 45.82
CA ILE A 76 17.60 27.54 45.55
C ILE A 76 18.39 26.44 46.25
N ASN A 77 18.91 25.48 45.49
CA ASN A 77 19.78 24.40 45.98
C ASN A 77 20.85 24.03 44.93
N ALA A 78 21.77 23.14 45.29
CA ALA A 78 22.89 22.74 44.44
C ALA A 78 22.43 22.13 43.11
N GLU A 79 21.37 21.32 43.15
CA GLU A 79 20.79 20.68 41.97
C GLU A 79 20.22 21.72 41.00
N ASN A 80 19.29 22.57 41.44
CA ASN A 80 18.63 23.56 40.59
C ASN A 80 19.58 24.64 40.05
N THR A 81 20.70 24.89 40.74
CA THR A 81 21.69 25.89 40.29
C THR A 81 22.69 25.33 39.27
N SER A 82 23.01 24.03 39.36
CA SER A 82 24.13 23.44 38.60
C SER A 82 23.68 22.43 37.54
N ARG A 83 22.46 21.89 37.65
CA ARG A 83 21.92 20.90 36.70
C ARG A 83 21.71 21.56 35.34
N GLN A 84 22.34 21.00 34.32
CA GLN A 84 22.11 21.42 32.94
C GLN A 84 20.81 20.81 32.40
N LEU A 85 19.97 21.64 31.81
CA LEU A 85 18.69 21.24 31.19
C LEU A 85 18.57 21.84 29.79
N PRO A 86 17.97 21.12 28.82
CA PRO A 86 17.62 21.71 27.54
C PRO A 86 16.63 22.87 27.73
N LEU A 87 16.90 24.02 27.12
CA LEU A 87 16.03 25.20 27.21
C LEU A 87 14.59 24.89 26.78
N LEU A 88 14.42 24.03 25.78
CA LEU A 88 13.10 23.64 25.27
C LEU A 88 12.24 22.93 26.34
N THR A 89 12.86 22.17 27.25
CA THR A 89 12.15 21.53 28.36
C THR A 89 11.54 22.60 29.28
N LEU A 90 12.33 23.61 29.65
CA LEU A 90 11.87 24.73 30.49
C LEU A 90 10.76 25.53 29.80
N VAL A 91 10.88 25.76 28.49
CA VAL A 91 9.84 26.44 27.69
C VAL A 91 8.54 25.63 27.69
N ASN A 92 8.61 24.32 27.45
CA ASN A 92 7.43 23.46 27.45
C ASN A 92 6.77 23.39 28.84
N GLU A 93 7.55 23.28 29.91
CA GLU A 93 7.02 23.32 31.28
C GLU A 93 6.31 24.65 31.58
N ALA A 94 6.94 25.78 31.21
CA ALA A 94 6.39 27.11 31.39
C ALA A 94 5.09 27.32 30.60
N LEU A 95 4.98 26.77 29.39
CA LEU A 95 3.77 26.86 28.57
C LEU A 95 2.68 25.88 29.00
N ASN A 96 3.04 24.71 29.52
CA ASN A 96 2.07 23.66 29.86
C ASN A 96 1.33 23.97 31.17
N ALA A 97 2.00 24.57 32.15
CA ALA A 97 1.39 24.93 33.43
C ALA A 97 0.11 25.79 33.30
N PRO A 98 0.12 26.95 32.61
CA PRO A 98 -1.09 27.78 32.48
C PRO A 98 -2.20 27.08 31.67
N VAL A 99 -1.85 26.26 30.67
CA VAL A 99 -2.83 25.49 29.90
C VAL A 99 -3.51 24.45 30.79
N LYS A 100 -2.75 23.73 31.62
CA LYS A 100 -3.31 22.78 32.58
C LYS A 100 -4.26 23.47 33.57
N THR A 101 -3.86 24.61 34.13
CA THR A 101 -4.74 25.41 35.00
C THR A 101 -6.02 25.85 34.28
N TYR A 102 -5.93 26.25 33.01
CA TYR A 102 -7.10 26.58 32.20
C TYR A 102 -8.05 25.38 32.03
N LEU A 103 -7.52 24.18 31.73
CA LEU A 103 -8.34 22.97 31.62
C LEU A 103 -8.99 22.59 32.96
N ASP A 104 -8.23 22.65 34.07
CA ASP A 104 -8.72 22.35 35.41
C ASP A 104 -9.83 23.32 35.86
N THR A 105 -9.76 24.59 35.44
CA THR A 105 -10.80 25.60 35.75
C THR A 105 -12.02 25.52 34.85
N HIS A 106 -11.93 24.86 33.69
CA HIS A 106 -13.00 24.70 32.71
C HIS A 106 -13.36 23.22 32.48
N ARG A 107 -13.36 22.43 33.56
CA ARG A 107 -13.70 20.99 33.51
C ARG A 107 -15.11 20.71 33.02
N ASP A 108 -16.02 21.67 33.11
CA ASP A 108 -17.36 21.59 32.52
C ASP A 108 -17.33 21.49 30.99
N ILE A 109 -16.31 22.05 30.34
CA ILE A 109 -16.11 22.02 28.88
C ILE A 109 -15.16 20.87 28.48
N TYR A 110 -14.08 20.69 29.24
CA TYR A 110 -12.98 19.80 28.85
C TYR A 110 -12.99 18.43 29.54
N GLY A 111 -13.77 18.26 30.61
CA GLY A 111 -13.75 17.05 31.43
C GLY A 111 -12.36 16.80 32.02
N ASP A 112 -11.98 15.52 32.11
CA ASP A 112 -10.66 15.08 32.60
C ASP A 112 -9.62 14.93 31.47
N ARG A 113 -9.84 15.59 30.32
CA ARG A 113 -8.92 15.50 29.18
C ARG A 113 -7.57 16.15 29.48
N THR A 114 -6.51 15.47 29.07
CA THR A 114 -5.14 16.00 29.14
C THR A 114 -4.90 17.08 28.08
N VAL A 115 -3.85 17.89 28.28
CA VAL A 115 -3.42 18.90 27.29
C VAL A 115 -3.21 18.29 25.91
N HIS A 116 -2.57 17.12 25.81
CA HIS A 116 -2.33 16.45 24.53
C HIS A 116 -3.61 15.97 23.86
N GLN A 117 -4.58 15.45 24.62
CA GLN A 117 -5.90 15.06 24.07
C GLN A 117 -6.66 16.28 23.52
N VAL A 118 -6.59 17.42 24.20
CA VAL A 118 -7.23 18.65 23.71
C VAL A 118 -6.54 19.17 22.45
N LEU A 119 -5.20 19.22 22.42
CA LEU A 119 -4.44 19.66 21.25
C LEU A 119 -4.65 18.78 20.01
N ALA A 120 -4.96 17.50 20.20
CA ALA A 120 -5.27 16.57 19.11
C ALA A 120 -6.62 16.87 18.44
N GLU A 121 -7.52 17.62 19.09
CA GLU A 121 -8.87 17.91 18.56
C GLU A 121 -9.05 19.37 18.13
N LEU A 122 -8.27 20.29 18.70
CA LEU A 122 -8.34 21.71 18.38
C LEU A 122 -7.97 21.97 16.90
N ARG A 123 -8.57 23.02 16.33
CA ARG A 123 -8.35 23.41 14.93
C ARG A 123 -7.77 24.82 14.77
N TYR A 124 -7.72 25.62 15.82
CA TYR A 124 -7.09 26.94 15.80
C TYR A 124 -6.08 27.05 16.94
N PRO A 125 -4.85 27.55 16.70
CA PRO A 125 -4.35 28.15 15.45
C PRO A 125 -4.14 27.12 14.32
N PHE A 126 -3.80 27.59 13.11
CA PHE A 126 -3.78 26.76 11.89
C PHE A 126 -2.74 25.62 11.88
N GLU A 127 -1.84 25.60 12.84
CA GLU A 127 -0.87 24.53 13.09
C GLU A 127 -1.52 23.27 13.70
N LEU A 128 -2.70 23.41 14.32
CA LEU A 128 -3.45 22.31 14.94
C LEU A 128 -4.35 21.58 13.91
N PRO A 129 -4.78 20.34 14.16
CA PRO A 129 -4.56 19.52 15.36
C PRO A 129 -3.14 18.96 15.49
N PHE A 130 -2.68 18.81 16.72
CA PHE A 130 -1.41 18.17 17.08
C PHE A 130 -1.66 16.94 17.96
N ASP A 131 -1.38 15.75 17.41
CA ASP A 131 -1.51 14.48 18.11
C ASP A 131 -0.11 13.94 18.45
N LEU A 132 0.23 13.94 19.75
CA LEU A 132 1.55 13.52 20.22
C LEU A 132 1.84 12.04 19.90
N ALA A 133 0.86 11.16 20.11
CA ALA A 133 1.04 9.72 19.93
C ALA A 133 1.29 9.38 18.47
N HIS A 134 0.50 9.99 17.58
CA HIS A 134 0.74 9.91 16.14
C HIS A 134 2.12 10.43 15.74
N GLN A 135 2.55 11.59 16.27
CA GLN A 135 3.86 12.16 15.96
C GLN A 135 5.01 11.25 16.44
N GLN A 136 4.89 10.63 17.60
CA GLN A 136 5.86 9.64 18.08
C GLN A 136 5.96 8.44 17.15
N CYS A 137 4.82 7.90 16.67
CA CYS A 137 4.81 6.84 15.67
C CYS A 137 5.52 7.26 14.37
N VAL A 138 5.17 8.42 13.81
CA VAL A 138 5.72 8.90 12.54
C VAL A 138 7.22 9.15 12.64
N LEU A 139 7.67 9.85 13.69
CA LEU A 139 9.08 10.17 13.87
C LEU A 139 9.91 8.95 14.26
N GLY A 140 9.38 8.07 15.11
CA GLY A 140 10.10 6.87 15.54
C GLY A 140 10.24 5.81 14.43
N LEU A 141 9.33 5.80 13.45
CA LEU A 141 9.39 4.99 12.22
C LEU A 141 9.97 5.74 11.01
N ALA A 142 10.61 6.89 11.21
CA ALA A 142 11.22 7.66 10.13
C ALA A 142 12.55 7.05 9.63
N GLY A 143 13.14 7.65 8.59
CA GLY A 143 14.41 7.25 8.02
C GLY A 143 14.31 5.96 7.20
N ASN A 144 15.18 4.98 7.50
CA ASN A 144 15.25 3.71 6.77
C ASN A 144 14.26 2.65 7.28
N LYS A 145 13.44 2.99 8.28
CA LYS A 145 12.42 2.10 8.83
C LYS A 145 11.16 2.13 7.95
N PRO A 146 10.40 1.03 7.86
CA PRO A 146 9.08 1.07 7.25
C PRO A 146 8.12 1.93 8.10
N GLY A 147 7.62 3.02 7.50
CA GLY A 147 6.65 3.92 8.12
C GLY A 147 5.26 3.29 8.33
N LEU A 148 4.36 4.05 8.94
CA LEU A 148 2.94 3.65 9.09
C LEU A 148 2.31 3.32 7.74
N GLY A 149 1.42 2.32 7.71
CA GLY A 149 0.84 1.78 6.49
C GLY A 149 1.80 0.88 5.70
N ALA A 150 3.08 1.26 5.56
CA ALA A 150 4.09 0.41 4.92
C ALA A 150 4.37 -0.87 5.73
N LEU A 151 4.25 -0.81 7.07
CA LEU A 151 4.28 -2.00 7.94
C LEU A 151 3.28 -3.07 7.49
N ASN A 152 2.04 -2.69 7.18
CA ASN A 152 1.01 -3.62 6.73
C ASN A 152 1.41 -4.35 5.45
N TYR A 153 2.07 -3.65 4.51
CA TYR A 153 2.59 -4.24 3.28
C TYR A 153 3.80 -5.15 3.52
N ARG A 154 4.70 -4.78 4.45
CA ARG A 154 5.88 -5.59 4.80
C ARG A 154 5.48 -6.93 5.43
N ILE A 155 4.49 -6.93 6.32
CA ILE A 155 4.04 -8.13 7.04
C ILE A 155 2.69 -8.67 6.57
N SER A 156 2.28 -8.39 5.32
CA SER A 156 1.05 -8.95 4.77
C SER A 156 1.16 -10.45 4.56
N LEU A 157 0.20 -11.23 5.03
CA LEU A 157 0.20 -12.69 4.86
C LEU A 157 0.00 -13.11 3.40
N LYS A 158 -0.75 -12.32 2.63
CA LYS A 158 -1.05 -12.57 1.21
C LYS A 158 -0.24 -11.63 0.33
N LEU A 159 0.42 -12.20 -0.68
CA LEU A 159 1.28 -11.49 -1.62
C LEU A 159 0.73 -11.62 -3.05
N PRO A 160 1.06 -10.69 -3.96
CA PRO A 160 0.42 -10.59 -5.27
C PRO A 160 1.08 -11.47 -6.34
N TYR A 161 1.22 -12.77 -6.07
CA TYR A 161 1.82 -13.74 -7.00
C TYR A 161 0.82 -14.76 -7.59
N ASP A 162 -0.47 -14.66 -7.26
CA ASP A 162 -1.51 -15.67 -7.57
C ASP A 162 -2.28 -15.44 -8.89
N GLN A 163 -1.80 -14.54 -9.76
CA GLN A 163 -2.46 -14.17 -11.02
C GLN A 163 -3.91 -13.63 -10.85
N GLN A 164 -4.30 -13.23 -9.65
CA GLN A 164 -5.63 -12.69 -9.36
C GLN A 164 -5.56 -11.17 -9.15
N PRO A 165 -6.46 -10.39 -9.78
CA PRO A 165 -6.56 -8.95 -9.53
C PRO A 165 -7.30 -8.67 -8.20
N GLU A 166 -6.65 -9.03 -7.10
CA GLU A 166 -7.17 -8.91 -5.74
C GLU A 166 -6.41 -7.84 -4.95
N ASN A 167 -7.06 -7.37 -3.89
CA ASN A 167 -6.63 -6.30 -3.00
C ASN A 167 -6.28 -6.84 -1.59
N LYS A 168 -5.73 -8.06 -1.52
CA LYS A 168 -5.33 -8.71 -0.25
C LYS A 168 -3.94 -8.31 0.22
N TYR A 169 -3.09 -7.79 -0.68
CA TYR A 169 -1.76 -7.31 -0.32
C TYR A 169 -1.86 -6.03 0.51
N GLY A 170 -1.28 -6.05 1.71
CA GLY A 170 -1.42 -4.99 2.72
C GLY A 170 -2.51 -5.26 3.75
N THR A 171 -3.24 -6.38 3.66
CA THR A 171 -4.17 -6.81 4.72
C THR A 171 -3.42 -7.57 5.82
N VAL A 172 -3.61 -7.13 7.07
CA VAL A 172 -3.06 -7.77 8.29
C VAL A 172 -4.15 -7.82 9.37
N GLN A 173 -4.24 -6.80 10.23
CA GLN A 173 -5.35 -6.59 11.15
C GLN A 173 -6.47 -5.78 10.47
N GLN A 174 -6.08 -4.79 9.66
CA GLN A 174 -6.96 -3.97 8.84
C GLN A 174 -6.85 -4.34 7.36
N GLN A 175 -7.81 -3.88 6.57
CA GLN A 175 -7.80 -4.01 5.11
C GLN A 175 -6.72 -3.12 4.47
N ALA A 176 -6.24 -3.51 3.28
CA ALA A 176 -5.25 -2.74 2.50
C ALA A 176 -5.65 -1.27 2.27
N TYR A 177 -6.96 -1.01 2.14
CA TYR A 177 -7.55 0.33 2.12
C TYR A 177 -7.05 1.24 3.25
N GLU A 178 -7.00 0.73 4.48
CA GLU A 178 -6.62 1.52 5.66
C GLU A 178 -5.11 1.76 5.69
N ALA A 179 -4.33 0.75 5.30
CA ALA A 179 -2.89 0.89 5.15
C ALA A 179 -2.53 2.03 4.19
N GLN A 180 -3.23 2.15 3.06
CA GLN A 180 -3.00 3.24 2.09
C GLN A 180 -3.32 4.63 2.66
N ARG A 181 -4.31 4.74 3.56
CA ARG A 181 -4.59 6.01 4.26
C ARG A 181 -3.53 6.34 5.29
N LEU A 182 -3.01 5.34 6.00
CA LEU A 182 -1.91 5.53 6.95
C LEU A 182 -0.61 5.98 6.27
N LEU A 183 -0.39 5.63 4.99
CA LEU A 183 0.75 6.13 4.20
C LEU A 183 0.76 7.66 4.05
N THR A 184 -0.36 8.35 4.30
CA THR A 184 -0.39 9.83 4.31
C THR A 184 0.44 10.41 5.45
N LEU A 185 0.64 9.65 6.54
CA LEU A 185 1.22 10.09 7.80
C LEU A 185 0.52 11.34 8.38
N LEU A 186 -0.80 11.43 8.15
CA LEU A 186 -1.69 12.39 8.78
C LEU A 186 -2.41 11.73 9.95
N SER A 187 -2.55 12.45 11.07
CA SER A 187 -3.23 11.94 12.25
C SER A 187 -4.72 11.70 11.98
N PRO A 188 -5.40 10.88 12.79
CA PRO A 188 -6.84 10.67 12.63
C PRO A 188 -7.66 11.96 12.61
N ALA A 189 -7.32 12.91 13.49
CA ALA A 189 -7.99 14.21 13.54
C ALA A 189 -7.75 15.05 12.28
N GLN A 190 -6.54 14.99 11.70
CA GLN A 190 -6.23 15.67 10.44
C GLN A 190 -7.03 15.07 9.28
N GLN A 191 -7.10 13.74 9.19
CA GLN A 191 -7.86 13.06 8.13
C GLN A 191 -9.36 13.35 8.24
N ASN A 192 -9.93 13.27 9.45
CA ASN A 192 -11.34 13.60 9.68
C ASN A 192 -11.67 15.04 9.31
N LEU A 193 -10.81 16.00 9.68
CA LEU A 193 -10.98 17.41 9.29
C LEU A 193 -11.09 17.58 7.78
N LEU A 194 -10.33 16.79 7.00
CA LEU A 194 -10.33 16.88 5.55
C LEU A 194 -11.57 16.26 4.91
N THR A 195 -12.17 15.23 5.52
CA THR A 195 -13.28 14.44 4.95
C THR A 195 -14.66 14.81 5.49
N GLU A 196 -14.76 15.73 6.45
CA GLU A 196 -16.04 16.23 6.96
C GLU A 196 -16.92 16.86 5.88
N ASP A 197 -18.23 16.87 6.08
CA ASP A 197 -19.15 17.61 5.21
C ASP A 197 -18.77 19.09 5.18
N PHE A 198 -19.04 19.75 4.05
CA PHE A 198 -18.71 21.15 3.88
C PHE A 198 -19.63 22.07 4.69
N GLU A 199 -19.07 23.14 5.25
CA GLU A 199 -19.87 24.20 5.87
C GLU A 199 -20.68 24.98 4.80
N GLU A 200 -22.01 24.97 4.93
CA GLU A 200 -22.91 25.70 4.03
C GLU A 200 -23.51 26.97 4.65
N GLN A 201 -23.70 27.00 5.98
CA GLN A 201 -24.47 28.05 6.65
C GLN A 201 -23.62 29.24 7.09
N GLY A 202 -22.33 29.05 7.38
CA GLY A 202 -21.44 30.11 7.83
C GLY A 202 -21.68 30.49 9.28
N THR A 203 -21.81 29.48 10.15
CA THR A 203 -22.05 29.67 11.58
C THR A 203 -20.88 30.34 12.29
N ASP A 204 -21.16 31.14 13.34
CA ASP A 204 -20.13 31.70 14.23
C ASP A 204 -19.25 30.58 14.82
N THR A 205 -19.85 29.46 15.19
CA THR A 205 -19.15 28.28 15.70
C THR A 205 -18.13 27.73 14.71
N PHE A 206 -18.45 27.67 13.41
CA PHE A 206 -17.50 27.27 12.37
C PHE A 206 -16.29 28.21 12.30
N TYR A 207 -16.53 29.52 12.15
CA TYR A 207 -15.43 30.48 12.01
C TYR A 207 -14.58 30.57 13.28
N LYS A 208 -15.21 30.54 14.47
CA LYS A 208 -14.47 30.53 15.73
C LYS A 208 -13.61 29.29 15.88
N LYS A 209 -14.14 28.11 15.50
CA LYS A 209 -13.42 26.82 15.55
C LYS A 209 -12.24 26.77 14.59
N HIS A 210 -12.39 27.25 13.36
CA HIS A 210 -11.39 27.07 12.29
C HIS A 210 -10.47 28.28 12.06
N TYR A 211 -10.96 29.49 12.32
CA TYR A 211 -10.27 30.75 12.06
C TYR A 211 -10.00 31.59 13.31
N GLY A 212 -10.49 31.18 14.49
CA GLY A 212 -10.33 31.94 15.73
C GLY A 212 -11.06 33.29 15.71
N HIS A 213 -12.06 33.45 14.85
CA HIS A 213 -12.83 34.68 14.67
C HIS A 213 -14.31 34.35 14.47
N SER A 214 -15.23 35.18 14.98
CA SER A 214 -16.67 34.86 14.98
C SER A 214 -17.40 35.12 13.66
N GLN A 215 -16.71 35.71 12.68
CA GLN A 215 -17.26 36.13 11.40
C GLN A 215 -16.28 35.79 10.26
N PRO A 216 -16.75 35.69 9.01
CA PRO A 216 -15.87 35.50 7.85
C PRO A 216 -14.79 36.59 7.78
N ILE A 217 -13.54 36.19 7.53
CA ILE A 217 -12.40 37.12 7.42
C ILE A 217 -12.11 37.37 5.94
N THR A 218 -12.38 38.58 5.46
CA THR A 218 -12.13 38.94 4.05
C THR A 218 -10.98 39.92 3.87
N ASP A 219 -10.60 40.72 4.87
CA ASP A 219 -9.43 41.59 4.81
C ASP A 219 -8.15 40.76 4.59
N GLN A 220 -7.35 41.10 3.59
CA GLN A 220 -6.16 40.33 3.21
C GLN A 220 -5.18 40.18 4.38
N GLN A 221 -4.88 41.26 5.09
CA GLN A 221 -3.87 41.24 6.16
C GLN A 221 -4.38 40.43 7.34
N GLN A 222 -5.64 40.62 7.73
CA GLN A 222 -6.27 39.84 8.79
C GLN A 222 -6.36 38.36 8.42
N PHE A 223 -6.77 38.03 7.19
CA PHE A 223 -6.84 36.65 6.72
C PHE A 223 -5.46 35.98 6.78
N MET A 224 -4.42 36.66 6.29
CA MET A 224 -3.05 36.16 6.36
C MET A 224 -2.57 35.98 7.81
N GLN A 225 -2.90 36.90 8.71
CA GLN A 225 -2.54 36.80 10.14
C GLN A 225 -3.21 35.60 10.82
N HIS A 226 -4.51 35.40 10.61
CA HIS A 226 -5.27 34.31 11.23
C HIS A 226 -4.94 32.94 10.64
N THR A 227 -4.53 32.90 9.37
CA THR A 227 -4.14 31.65 8.71
C THR A 227 -2.66 31.35 8.84
N GLY A 228 -1.80 32.35 9.07
CA GLY A 228 -0.34 32.24 9.10
C GLY A 228 0.29 32.16 7.70
N LEU A 229 -0.39 32.62 6.64
CA LEU A 229 0.13 32.60 5.28
C LEU A 229 1.11 33.76 5.06
N SER A 230 2.20 33.49 4.34
CA SER A 230 3.01 34.55 3.72
C SER A 230 2.30 35.20 2.53
N THR A 231 2.74 36.39 2.10
CA THR A 231 2.18 37.06 0.92
C THR A 231 2.30 36.21 -0.34
N GLU A 232 3.42 35.50 -0.48
CA GLU A 232 3.67 34.61 -1.61
C GLU A 232 2.67 33.45 -1.64
N GLN A 233 2.58 32.70 -0.53
CA GLN A 233 1.65 31.58 -0.36
C GLN A 233 0.19 32.01 -0.55
N PHE A 234 -0.17 33.22 -0.11
CA PHE A 234 -1.51 33.76 -0.32
C PHE A 234 -1.82 33.97 -1.81
N HIS A 235 -0.90 34.55 -2.58
CA HIS A 235 -1.09 34.70 -4.03
C HIS A 235 -1.08 33.37 -4.77
N GLU A 236 -0.26 32.41 -4.32
CA GLU A 236 -0.22 31.06 -4.86
C GLU A 236 -1.54 30.30 -4.62
N LEU A 237 -2.06 30.33 -3.39
CA LEU A 237 -3.36 29.74 -3.01
C LEU A 237 -4.50 30.23 -3.91
N LEU A 238 -4.48 31.52 -4.26
CA LEU A 238 -5.50 32.16 -5.09
C LEU A 238 -5.24 32.01 -6.59
N ALA A 239 -4.11 31.41 -7.00
CA ALA A 239 -3.66 31.38 -8.38
C ALA A 239 -3.65 32.78 -9.02
N HIS A 240 -3.16 33.77 -8.26
CA HIS A 240 -3.20 35.20 -8.61
C HIS A 240 -1.83 35.73 -9.01
N ALA A 241 -1.81 36.81 -9.80
CA ALA A 241 -0.58 37.48 -10.28
C ALA A 241 0.37 36.51 -11.01
N SER A 242 1.62 36.40 -10.56
CA SER A 242 2.64 35.51 -11.15
C SER A 242 2.28 34.02 -11.09
N TYR A 243 1.36 33.63 -10.20
CA TYR A 243 0.91 32.25 -10.02
C TYR A 243 -0.33 31.90 -10.84
N GLN A 244 -0.82 32.82 -11.68
CA GLN A 244 -1.92 32.52 -12.58
C GLN A 244 -1.49 31.46 -13.61
N PRO A 245 -2.19 30.32 -13.69
CA PRO A 245 -1.81 29.26 -14.61
C PRO A 245 -1.95 29.71 -16.06
N ARG A 246 -0.92 29.43 -16.83
CA ARG A 246 -0.85 29.75 -18.25
C ARG A 246 -1.03 28.47 -19.04
N LEU A 247 -2.08 28.44 -19.86
CA LEU A 247 -2.32 27.33 -20.78
C LEU A 247 -1.16 27.26 -21.79
N SER A 248 -0.69 26.04 -22.06
CA SER A 248 0.26 25.77 -23.13
C SER A 248 -0.22 26.33 -24.47
N GLY A 249 0.69 26.97 -25.21
CA GLY A 249 0.41 27.43 -26.59
C GLY A 249 0.17 26.29 -27.58
N ASN A 250 0.45 25.04 -27.18
CA ASN A 250 0.26 23.84 -27.99
C ASN A 250 -1.09 23.16 -27.71
N VAL A 251 -2.02 23.83 -27.03
CA VAL A 251 -3.38 23.32 -26.77
C VAL A 251 -4.39 24.19 -27.51
N VAL A 252 -5.19 23.58 -28.39
CA VAL A 252 -6.29 24.29 -29.04
C VAL A 252 -7.45 24.39 -28.05
N GLN A 253 -7.84 25.62 -27.72
CA GLN A 253 -8.94 25.88 -26.80
C GLN A 253 -10.29 25.52 -27.43
N THR A 254 -11.00 24.59 -26.80
CA THR A 254 -12.41 24.31 -27.05
C THR A 254 -13.28 24.95 -25.97
N ALA A 255 -14.59 25.09 -26.20
CA ALA A 255 -15.52 25.57 -25.18
C ALA A 255 -15.45 24.73 -23.88
N ASP A 256 -15.35 23.40 -24.01
CA ASP A 256 -15.19 22.49 -22.88
C ASP A 256 -13.85 22.67 -22.16
N GLN A 257 -12.77 22.97 -22.88
CA GLN A 257 -11.47 23.25 -22.27
C GLN A 257 -11.53 24.54 -21.44
N ILE A 258 -12.13 25.60 -21.99
CA ILE A 258 -12.28 26.89 -21.31
C ILE A 258 -13.09 26.73 -20.02
N ALA A 259 -14.18 25.95 -20.05
CA ALA A 259 -14.99 25.67 -18.87
C ALA A 259 -14.21 24.87 -17.80
N ARG A 260 -13.47 23.82 -18.20
CA ARG A 260 -12.65 23.00 -17.29
C ARG A 260 -11.46 23.75 -16.68
N ASP A 261 -10.91 24.70 -17.41
CA ASP A 261 -9.76 25.49 -16.99
C ASP A 261 -10.11 26.78 -16.29
N HIS A 262 -11.40 27.10 -16.18
CA HIS A 262 -11.85 28.34 -15.58
C HIS A 262 -11.22 28.55 -14.21
N THR A 263 -11.11 27.54 -13.35
CA THR A 263 -10.52 27.68 -12.01
C THR A 263 -9.15 27.02 -11.89
N ALA A 264 -8.44 26.80 -13.00
CA ALA A 264 -7.11 26.15 -12.97
C ALA A 264 -6.17 26.81 -11.95
N GLY A 265 -5.43 25.98 -11.20
CA GLY A 265 -4.49 26.38 -10.15
C GLY A 265 -5.14 26.67 -8.79
N ALA A 266 -6.48 26.77 -8.76
CA ALA A 266 -7.26 27.01 -7.55
C ALA A 266 -8.65 26.32 -7.65
N ARG A 267 -8.72 25.16 -8.30
CA ARG A 267 -9.97 24.43 -8.56
C ARG A 267 -10.64 24.01 -7.26
N PHE A 268 -9.88 23.44 -6.33
CA PHE A 268 -10.41 22.94 -5.06
C PHE A 268 -11.04 24.05 -4.23
N ILE A 269 -10.39 25.21 -4.11
CA ILE A 269 -10.91 26.32 -3.29
C ILE A 269 -12.12 27.00 -3.93
N ASN A 270 -12.18 27.03 -5.26
CA ASN A 270 -13.32 27.59 -5.98
C ASN A 270 -14.53 26.64 -6.01
N GLY A 271 -14.28 25.34 -5.83
CA GLY A 271 -15.29 24.30 -5.93
C GLY A 271 -15.68 23.99 -7.38
N PRO A 272 -16.75 23.22 -7.58
CA PRO A 272 -17.25 22.87 -8.91
C PRO A 272 -17.59 24.12 -9.72
N TYR A 273 -17.20 24.14 -11.00
CA TYR A 273 -17.51 25.25 -11.91
C TYR A 273 -19.01 25.31 -12.19
N ARG A 274 -19.60 26.49 -11.96
CA ARG A 274 -20.98 26.80 -12.38
C ARG A 274 -20.96 27.94 -13.40
N THR A 275 -21.80 27.87 -14.43
CA THR A 275 -21.89 28.93 -15.45
C THR A 275 -22.14 30.29 -14.78
N GLY A 276 -21.29 31.28 -15.08
CA GLY A 276 -21.35 32.63 -14.48
C GLY A 276 -20.66 32.77 -13.13
N GLN A 277 -20.08 31.70 -12.57
CA GLN A 277 -19.34 31.75 -11.33
C GLN A 277 -18.03 32.54 -11.49
N LYS A 278 -17.87 33.57 -10.65
CA LYS A 278 -16.61 34.29 -10.52
C LYS A 278 -15.60 33.50 -9.68
N LYS A 279 -14.33 33.60 -10.06
CA LYS A 279 -13.24 33.00 -9.29
C LYS A 279 -13.05 33.80 -8.01
N LEU A 280 -12.76 33.11 -6.91
CA LEU A 280 -12.29 33.74 -5.69
C LEU A 280 -11.00 34.50 -6.01
N GLY A 281 -10.92 35.75 -5.58
CA GLY A 281 -9.84 36.66 -5.96
C GLY A 281 -9.75 37.85 -5.01
N LEU A 282 -9.10 38.92 -5.46
CA LEU A 282 -8.91 40.14 -4.67
C LEU A 282 -9.64 41.32 -5.29
N SER A 283 -10.24 42.14 -4.45
CA SER A 283 -10.75 43.46 -4.80
C SER A 283 -10.19 44.52 -3.87
N ILE A 284 -10.19 45.78 -4.34
CA ILE A 284 -9.82 46.94 -3.54
C ILE A 284 -11.11 47.61 -3.08
N ASP A 285 -11.24 47.82 -1.77
CA ASP A 285 -12.39 48.51 -1.19
C ASP A 285 -12.23 50.06 -1.25
N SER A 286 -13.24 50.79 -0.75
CA SER A 286 -13.20 52.25 -0.69
C SER A 286 -12.09 52.79 0.25
N SER A 287 -11.59 51.96 1.17
CA SER A 287 -10.49 52.29 2.08
C SER A 287 -9.09 51.98 1.50
N LYS A 288 -9.02 51.58 0.22
CA LYS A 288 -7.80 51.17 -0.50
C LYS A 288 -7.10 49.93 0.10
N LYS A 289 -7.85 49.07 0.78
CA LYS A 289 -7.38 47.79 1.30
C LYS A 289 -7.83 46.66 0.37
N ASN A 290 -7.02 45.60 0.32
CA ASN A 290 -7.34 44.41 -0.44
C ASN A 290 -8.22 43.48 0.39
N HIS A 291 -9.31 43.01 -0.21
CA HIS A 291 -10.22 42.03 0.38
C HIS A 291 -10.44 40.84 -0.55
N LEU A 292 -10.66 39.67 0.05
CA LEU A 292 -11.15 38.49 -0.64
C LEU A 292 -12.54 38.76 -1.21
N GLN A 293 -12.71 38.48 -2.50
CA GLN A 293 -13.96 38.63 -3.23
C GLN A 293 -14.56 37.26 -3.57
N ASP A 294 -15.89 37.24 -3.74
CA ASP A 294 -16.67 36.05 -4.13
C ASP A 294 -16.53 34.91 -3.12
N THR A 295 -16.37 35.22 -1.84
CA THR A 295 -16.29 34.22 -0.78
C THR A 295 -17.67 33.68 -0.40
N THR A 296 -17.73 32.41 0.00
CA THR A 296 -18.92 31.76 0.62
C THR A 296 -18.47 30.96 1.84
N PRO A 297 -19.38 30.51 2.72
CA PRO A 297 -19.02 29.60 3.82
C PRO A 297 -18.25 28.37 3.33
N GLN A 298 -18.75 27.73 2.27
CA GLN A 298 -18.09 26.58 1.66
C GLN A 298 -16.71 26.91 1.10
N ARG A 299 -16.50 28.09 0.50
CA ARG A 299 -15.17 28.52 0.02
C ARG A 299 -14.21 28.76 1.18
N HIS A 300 -14.67 29.29 2.32
CA HIS A 300 -13.85 29.38 3.53
C HIS A 300 -13.50 28.00 4.09
N ASP A 301 -14.41 27.02 4.04
CA ASP A 301 -14.07 25.65 4.44
C ASP A 301 -13.01 25.04 3.51
N ARG A 302 -13.18 25.18 2.19
CA ARG A 302 -12.19 24.71 1.22
C ARG A 302 -10.83 25.40 1.41
N LEU A 303 -10.81 26.71 1.69
CA LEU A 303 -9.58 27.45 1.98
C LEU A 303 -8.86 26.87 3.21
N GLN A 304 -9.57 26.64 4.32
CA GLN A 304 -8.91 26.13 5.53
C GLN A 304 -8.35 24.72 5.34
N ARG A 305 -9.06 23.84 4.61
CA ARG A 305 -8.55 22.49 4.28
C ARG A 305 -7.34 22.56 3.37
N MET A 306 -7.37 23.39 2.32
CA MET A 306 -6.27 23.53 1.37
C MET A 306 -5.01 24.08 2.05
N ILE A 307 -5.13 25.12 2.88
CA ILE A 307 -4.01 25.72 3.62
C ILE A 307 -3.36 24.69 4.55
N ARG A 308 -4.16 23.92 5.29
CA ARG A 308 -3.64 22.89 6.20
C ARG A 308 -2.98 21.75 5.45
N LEU A 309 -3.63 21.26 4.40
CA LEU A 309 -3.11 20.15 3.60
C LEU A 309 -1.79 20.52 2.91
N GLN A 310 -1.68 21.76 2.38
CA GLN A 310 -0.44 22.30 1.84
C GLN A 310 0.70 22.21 2.85
N ARG A 311 0.46 22.63 4.09
CA ARG A 311 1.46 22.57 5.17
C ARG A 311 1.83 21.15 5.56
N TRP A 312 0.84 20.27 5.72
CA TRP A 312 1.09 18.90 6.17
C TRP A 312 1.82 18.05 5.12
N LEU A 313 1.58 18.31 3.83
CA LEU A 313 2.26 17.61 2.74
C LEU A 313 3.51 18.34 2.23
N ASN A 314 3.70 19.60 2.64
CA ASN A 314 4.76 20.49 2.13
C ASN A 314 4.81 20.51 0.59
N MET A 315 3.64 20.65 -0.04
CA MET A 315 3.47 20.66 -1.50
C MET A 315 3.06 22.06 -1.97
N PRO A 316 3.50 22.56 -3.14
CA PRO A 316 2.96 23.80 -3.71
C PRO A 316 1.44 23.73 -3.92
N PHE A 317 0.72 24.84 -3.78
CA PHE A 317 -0.74 24.87 -3.90
C PHE A 317 -1.21 24.45 -5.29
N ALA A 318 -0.51 24.88 -6.34
CA ALA A 318 -0.88 24.53 -7.72
C ALA A 318 -0.72 23.02 -8.01
N ASP A 319 0.31 22.39 -7.45
CA ASP A 319 0.55 20.95 -7.57
C ASP A 319 -0.49 20.17 -6.78
N LEU A 320 -0.80 20.62 -5.56
CA LEU A 320 -1.83 20.00 -4.72
C LEU A 320 -3.22 20.10 -5.33
N ASP A 321 -3.57 21.26 -5.90
CA ASP A 321 -4.81 21.47 -6.65
C ASP A 321 -4.93 20.51 -7.84
N THR A 322 -3.83 20.39 -8.60
CA THR A 322 -3.76 19.49 -9.75
C THR A 322 -3.86 18.02 -9.35
N LEU A 323 -3.23 17.64 -8.23
CA LEU A 323 -3.30 16.29 -7.67
C LEU A 323 -4.72 15.94 -7.23
N LEU A 324 -5.37 16.79 -6.42
CA LEU A 324 -6.75 16.56 -5.97
C LEU A 324 -7.73 16.48 -7.15
N TYR A 325 -7.56 17.35 -8.14
CA TYR A 325 -8.37 17.30 -9.37
C TYR A 325 -8.15 15.99 -10.15
N SER A 326 -6.91 15.51 -10.23
CA SER A 326 -6.58 14.27 -10.93
C SER A 326 -7.09 13.03 -10.19
N ILE A 327 -7.08 13.04 -8.86
CA ILE A 327 -7.67 11.97 -8.05
C ILE A 327 -9.17 11.89 -8.30
N ALA A 328 -9.89 13.02 -8.23
CA ALA A 328 -11.32 13.08 -8.50
C ALA A 328 -11.65 12.60 -9.93
N GLY A 329 -10.84 12.99 -10.92
CA GLY A 329 -10.97 12.52 -12.30
C GLY A 329 -10.75 11.00 -12.45
N CYS A 330 -9.81 10.43 -11.71
CA CYS A 330 -9.52 8.98 -11.72
C CYS A 330 -10.59 8.15 -10.99
N GLU A 331 -11.27 8.72 -10.00
CA GLU A 331 -12.45 8.13 -9.36
C GLU A 331 -13.68 8.13 -10.27
N GLY A 332 -13.68 8.98 -11.32
CA GLY A 332 -14.88 9.22 -12.12
C GLY A 332 -15.90 10.09 -11.40
N SER A 333 -15.48 10.80 -10.35
CA SER A 333 -16.32 11.73 -9.61
C SER A 333 -16.82 12.83 -10.54
N SER A 334 -18.11 13.17 -10.44
CA SER A 334 -18.69 14.29 -11.18
C SER A 334 -17.89 15.57 -10.88
N PRO A 335 -17.66 16.46 -11.86
CA PRO A 335 -17.09 17.78 -11.62
C PRO A 335 -17.80 18.57 -10.51
N GLU A 336 -19.04 18.21 -10.17
CA GLU A 336 -19.88 18.77 -9.11
C GLU A 336 -19.45 18.39 -7.68
N HIS A 337 -18.67 17.32 -7.49
CA HIS A 337 -18.29 16.76 -6.19
C HIS A 337 -16.78 16.76 -5.94
N LEU A 338 -16.11 17.90 -6.18
CA LEU A 338 -14.69 18.07 -5.83
C LEU A 338 -14.52 18.20 -4.31
N ALA A 339 -14.42 17.08 -3.59
CA ALA A 339 -14.22 16.98 -2.15
C ALA A 339 -13.03 16.07 -1.83
N ILE A 340 -12.38 16.27 -0.68
CA ILE A 340 -11.39 15.32 -0.18
C ILE A 340 -12.16 14.17 0.48
N ASN A 341 -11.91 12.96 0.00
CA ASN A 341 -12.54 11.72 0.48
C ASN A 341 -11.46 10.67 0.78
N ASP A 342 -11.87 9.44 1.04
CA ASP A 342 -10.93 8.38 1.36
C ASP A 342 -10.00 8.04 0.20
N ASN A 343 -10.50 8.11 -1.04
CA ASN A 343 -9.66 7.92 -2.23
C ASN A 343 -8.60 9.01 -2.37
N SER A 344 -8.94 10.24 -1.99
CA SER A 344 -7.97 11.35 -1.90
C SER A 344 -6.86 11.02 -0.91
N LEU A 345 -7.22 10.54 0.29
CA LEU A 345 -6.27 10.14 1.32
C LEU A 345 -5.42 8.94 0.87
N ARG A 346 -6.01 7.90 0.30
CA ARG A 346 -5.30 6.72 -0.24
C ARG A 346 -4.29 7.11 -1.33
N ALA A 347 -4.71 7.93 -2.30
CA ALA A 347 -3.86 8.35 -3.40
C ALA A 347 -2.71 9.25 -2.92
N MET A 348 -2.97 10.19 -2.00
CA MET A 348 -1.91 11.01 -1.38
C MET A 348 -0.95 10.16 -0.54
N GLY A 349 -1.44 9.13 0.14
CA GLY A 349 -0.60 8.19 0.89
C GLY A 349 0.32 7.37 -0.03
N VAL A 350 -0.22 6.76 -1.08
CA VAL A 350 0.58 6.03 -2.08
C VAL A 350 1.56 6.96 -2.78
N PHE A 351 1.15 8.19 -3.12
CA PHE A 351 2.05 9.21 -3.65
C PHE A 351 3.22 9.46 -2.70
N ARG A 352 2.94 9.74 -1.42
CA ARG A 352 3.97 10.05 -0.43
C ARG A 352 4.97 8.89 -0.27
N TYR A 353 4.47 7.66 -0.22
CA TYR A 353 5.29 6.45 -0.18
C TYR A 353 6.22 6.34 -1.39
N LEU A 354 5.68 6.48 -2.61
CA LEU A 354 6.46 6.38 -3.85
C LEU A 354 7.37 7.59 -4.08
N ASN A 355 6.98 8.77 -3.60
CA ASN A 355 7.82 9.98 -3.64
C ASN A 355 9.08 9.78 -2.78
N GLN A 356 8.91 9.29 -1.55
CA GLN A 356 10.05 9.02 -0.66
C GLN A 356 10.99 7.94 -1.22
N ARG A 357 10.43 6.92 -1.88
CA ARG A 357 11.20 5.77 -2.35
C ARG A 357 11.84 5.96 -3.75
N TYR A 358 11.13 6.61 -4.67
CA TYR A 358 11.52 6.70 -6.08
C TYR A 358 11.64 8.15 -6.60
N GLY A 359 11.42 9.16 -5.76
CA GLY A 359 11.46 10.56 -6.19
C GLY A 359 10.29 10.97 -7.09
N LEU A 360 9.17 10.24 -7.06
CA LEU A 360 7.98 10.50 -7.87
C LEU A 360 7.44 11.93 -7.64
N THR A 361 7.30 12.73 -8.69
CA THR A 361 6.82 14.12 -8.58
C THR A 361 5.28 14.21 -8.59
N PRO A 362 4.68 15.25 -7.96
CA PRO A 362 3.23 15.44 -7.95
C PRO A 362 2.62 15.52 -9.36
N GLY A 363 3.29 16.24 -10.27
CA GLY A 363 2.85 16.36 -11.67
C GLY A 363 2.85 15.03 -12.42
N THR A 364 3.87 14.18 -12.21
CA THR A 364 3.94 12.85 -12.82
C THR A 364 2.84 11.94 -12.28
N PHE A 365 2.65 11.91 -10.96
CA PHE A 365 1.59 11.09 -10.36
C PHE A 365 0.18 11.57 -10.76
N SER A 366 -0.02 12.89 -10.87
CA SER A 366 -1.27 13.47 -11.40
C SER A 366 -1.55 13.01 -12.83
N ALA A 367 -0.53 13.02 -13.70
CA ALA A 367 -0.63 12.51 -15.06
C ALA A 367 -0.90 10.98 -15.10
N TRP A 368 -0.39 10.24 -14.11
CA TRP A 368 -0.71 8.82 -13.95
C TRP A 368 -2.13 8.58 -13.46
N LEU A 369 -2.73 9.47 -12.70
CA LEU A 369 -4.12 9.28 -12.28
C LEU A 369 -5.11 9.68 -13.36
N TYR A 370 -4.89 10.82 -14.02
CA TYR A 370 -5.89 11.38 -14.93
C TYR A 370 -5.25 12.02 -16.16
N HIS A 371 -5.22 13.36 -16.21
CA HIS A 371 -4.68 14.12 -17.32
C HIS A 371 -3.34 14.75 -16.95
N MET A 372 -2.39 14.67 -17.87
CA MET A 372 -1.15 15.40 -17.77
C MET A 372 -1.41 16.91 -17.67
N PRO A 373 -0.73 17.63 -16.76
CA PRO A 373 -0.88 19.07 -16.61
C PRO A 373 -0.49 19.84 -17.89
N VAL A 374 -1.45 20.58 -18.43
CA VAL A 374 -1.28 21.45 -19.62
C VAL A 374 -1.08 22.93 -19.29
N HIS A 375 -1.04 23.28 -18.01
CA HIS A 375 -0.78 24.64 -17.55
C HIS A 375 0.60 24.73 -16.89
N GLY A 376 1.32 25.80 -17.18
CA GLY A 376 2.50 26.21 -16.41
C GLY A 376 2.15 27.26 -15.36
N VAL A 377 2.88 27.29 -14.26
CA VAL A 377 2.71 28.24 -13.14
C VAL A 377 4.04 28.91 -12.82
N GLY A 378 4.03 30.19 -12.44
CA GLY A 378 5.26 30.91 -12.09
C GLY A 378 6.18 31.05 -13.30
N GLN A 379 7.41 30.52 -13.21
CA GLN A 379 8.36 30.46 -14.34
C GLN A 379 8.38 29.09 -15.04
N HIS A 380 7.62 28.12 -14.54
CA HIS A 380 7.62 26.76 -15.08
C HIS A 380 6.67 26.64 -16.28
N THR A 381 7.09 25.91 -17.31
CA THR A 381 6.23 25.50 -18.44
C THR A 381 5.34 24.32 -18.02
N SER A 382 4.30 24.04 -18.80
CA SER A 382 3.41 22.90 -18.52
C SER A 382 4.17 21.56 -18.59
N LEU A 383 3.77 20.55 -17.80
CA LEU A 383 4.37 19.21 -17.90
C LEU A 383 4.25 18.66 -19.33
N PHE A 384 3.13 18.93 -19.99
CA PHE A 384 2.91 18.60 -21.40
C PHE A 384 4.00 19.16 -22.32
N ASP A 385 4.35 20.45 -22.18
CA ASP A 385 5.40 21.05 -23.01
C ASP A 385 6.80 20.60 -22.60
N GLN A 386 7.05 20.41 -21.30
CA GLN A 386 8.34 19.88 -20.81
C GLN A 386 8.66 18.52 -21.45
N VAL A 387 7.64 17.66 -21.59
CA VAL A 387 7.79 16.31 -22.15
C VAL A 387 7.74 16.34 -23.67
N PHE A 388 6.65 16.82 -24.26
CA PHE A 388 6.40 16.64 -25.69
C PHE A 388 6.90 17.79 -26.56
N ASN A 389 7.16 18.97 -25.98
CA ASN A 389 7.58 20.17 -26.71
C ASN A 389 8.82 20.85 -26.07
N PRO A 390 9.90 20.11 -25.78
CA PRO A 390 11.08 20.69 -25.15
C PRO A 390 11.73 21.74 -26.07
N PRO A 391 12.38 22.77 -25.50
CA PRO A 391 13.08 23.78 -26.27
C PRO A 391 14.15 23.15 -27.17
N HIS A 392 14.35 23.70 -28.38
CA HIS A 392 15.32 23.25 -29.39
C HIS A 392 15.03 21.92 -30.10
N TRP A 393 13.81 21.39 -30.00
CA TRP A 393 13.42 20.24 -30.83
C TRP A 393 13.31 20.63 -32.32
N LEU A 394 13.90 19.83 -33.22
CA LEU A 394 14.05 20.15 -34.66
C LEU A 394 12.74 20.11 -35.48
N ASN A 395 11.69 19.47 -34.97
CA ASN A 395 10.40 19.29 -35.66
C ASN A 395 9.32 20.27 -35.18
N SER A 396 8.21 20.41 -35.93
CA SER A 396 7.01 21.14 -35.50
C SER A 396 6.48 20.65 -34.14
N PRO A 397 5.95 21.53 -33.27
CA PRO A 397 5.45 21.15 -31.96
C PRO A 397 4.25 20.19 -32.05
N LEU A 398 4.08 19.37 -31.02
CA LEU A 398 2.91 18.51 -30.84
C LEU A 398 1.75 19.35 -30.31
N THR A 399 0.78 19.62 -31.18
CA THR A 399 -0.44 20.36 -30.84
C THR A 399 -1.60 19.42 -30.49
N LEU A 400 -2.30 19.71 -29.39
CA LEU A 400 -3.55 19.05 -29.01
C LEU A 400 -4.74 19.74 -29.68
N ASP A 401 -5.13 19.24 -30.85
CA ASP A 401 -6.20 19.81 -31.69
C ASP A 401 -7.37 18.86 -31.96
N ASN A 402 -7.45 17.76 -31.20
CA ASN A 402 -8.52 16.76 -31.27
C ASN A 402 -8.72 16.07 -32.63
N GLN A 403 -7.77 16.21 -33.57
CA GLN A 403 -7.83 15.46 -34.82
C GLN A 403 -7.66 13.95 -34.57
N PRO A 404 -8.26 13.08 -35.41
CA PRO A 404 -8.08 11.63 -35.31
C PRO A 404 -6.59 11.25 -35.32
N LEU A 405 -6.20 10.32 -34.44
CA LEU A 405 -4.84 9.81 -34.38
C LEU A 405 -4.85 8.34 -34.80
N ASP A 406 -4.31 8.06 -35.98
CA ASP A 406 -4.18 6.68 -36.46
C ASP A 406 -2.98 6.00 -35.79
N LEU A 407 -3.27 5.01 -34.92
CA LEU A 407 -2.25 4.21 -34.22
C LEU A 407 -1.70 3.06 -35.07
N GLY A 408 -2.22 2.82 -36.28
CA GLY A 408 -1.75 1.80 -37.21
C GLY A 408 -0.53 2.23 -38.05
N THR A 409 -0.22 3.52 -38.08
CA THR A 409 0.89 4.10 -38.85
C THR A 409 1.89 4.79 -37.91
N THR A 410 3.11 5.07 -38.39
CA THR A 410 4.08 5.93 -37.68
C THR A 410 4.05 7.32 -38.30
N GLN A 411 3.03 8.10 -37.95
CA GLN A 411 2.96 9.52 -38.31
C GLN A 411 4.03 10.33 -37.56
N GLY A 412 4.39 11.52 -38.05
CA GLY A 412 5.39 12.39 -37.39
C GLY A 412 5.06 12.74 -35.92
N VAL A 413 3.77 12.78 -35.56
CA VAL A 413 3.30 12.98 -34.18
C VAL A 413 3.68 11.80 -33.26
N LEU A 414 3.51 10.56 -33.73
CA LEU A 414 3.86 9.35 -32.97
C LEU A 414 5.37 9.18 -32.86
N TYR A 415 6.13 9.54 -33.91
CA TYR A 415 7.58 9.56 -33.86
C TYR A 415 8.11 10.56 -32.82
N ARG A 416 7.52 11.76 -32.76
CA ARG A 416 7.83 12.73 -31.70
C ARG A 416 7.50 12.18 -30.32
N ALA A 417 6.31 11.60 -30.15
CA ALA A 417 5.92 11.02 -28.87
C ALA A 417 6.86 9.89 -28.43
N CYS A 418 7.34 9.08 -29.38
CA CYS A 418 8.35 8.04 -29.15
C CYS A 418 9.64 8.64 -28.60
N GLY A 419 10.23 9.62 -29.28
CA GLY A 419 11.47 10.27 -28.83
C GLY A 419 11.29 11.03 -27.50
N ALA A 420 10.18 11.74 -27.32
CA ALA A 420 9.87 12.49 -26.10
C ALA A 420 9.74 11.59 -24.85
N LEU A 421 9.27 10.36 -25.02
CA LEU A 421 9.09 9.40 -23.94
C LEU A 421 10.28 8.45 -23.75
N GLY A 422 11.39 8.67 -24.47
CA GLY A 422 12.56 7.79 -24.41
C GLY A 422 12.28 6.37 -24.92
N LEU A 423 11.35 6.22 -25.85
CA LEU A 423 10.93 4.93 -26.41
C LEU A 423 11.67 4.63 -27.71
N GLU A 424 11.56 3.36 -28.14
CA GLU A 424 12.00 2.91 -29.45
C GLU A 424 10.78 2.63 -30.34
N ASP A 425 10.88 2.85 -31.66
CA ASP A 425 9.81 2.50 -32.61
C ASP A 425 9.86 1.00 -32.94
N THR A 426 9.59 0.17 -31.93
CA THR A 426 9.57 -1.29 -32.03
C THR A 426 8.22 -1.84 -31.55
N PRO A 427 7.84 -3.07 -31.96
CA PRO A 427 6.62 -3.72 -31.47
C PRO A 427 6.55 -3.86 -29.94
N GLN A 428 7.71 -3.93 -29.27
CA GLN A 428 7.85 -4.16 -27.83
C GLN A 428 7.88 -2.86 -27.01
N SER A 429 8.10 -1.71 -27.67
CA SER A 429 8.15 -0.39 -27.02
C SER A 429 6.95 0.45 -27.47
N LEU A 430 7.09 1.38 -28.44
CA LEU A 430 5.97 2.19 -28.93
C LEU A 430 4.80 1.35 -29.48
N GLY A 431 5.09 0.24 -30.16
CA GLY A 431 4.08 -0.67 -30.71
C GLY A 431 3.15 -1.25 -29.65
N LEU A 432 3.67 -1.52 -28.46
CA LEU A 432 2.91 -2.08 -27.34
C LEU A 432 1.95 -1.04 -26.75
N LEU A 433 2.42 0.20 -26.57
CA LEU A 433 1.59 1.34 -26.17
C LEU A 433 0.43 1.56 -27.17
N LYS A 434 0.74 1.58 -28.47
CA LYS A 434 -0.27 1.76 -29.54
C LYS A 434 -1.33 0.66 -29.49
N THR A 435 -0.91 -0.59 -29.39
CA THR A 435 -1.81 -1.76 -29.33
C THR A 435 -2.75 -1.68 -28.14
N ARG A 436 -2.22 -1.40 -26.94
CA ARG A 436 -3.00 -1.30 -25.72
C ARG A 436 -3.93 -0.10 -25.70
N THR A 437 -3.46 1.07 -26.11
CA THR A 437 -4.33 2.26 -26.21
C THR A 437 -5.47 1.99 -27.19
N LYS A 438 -5.23 1.35 -28.34
CA LYS A 438 -6.30 0.95 -29.27
C LYS A 438 -7.31 -0.02 -28.66
N GLN A 439 -6.89 -0.87 -27.71
CA GLN A 439 -7.78 -1.82 -27.03
C GLN A 439 -8.76 -1.14 -26.06
N TYR A 440 -8.33 -0.07 -25.38
CA TYR A 440 -9.14 0.59 -24.33
C TYR A 440 -9.73 1.95 -24.73
N PHE A 441 -9.28 2.51 -25.86
CA PHE A 441 -9.80 3.76 -26.42
C PHE A 441 -10.47 3.50 -27.77
N ALA A 442 -11.78 3.75 -27.86
CA ALA A 442 -12.56 3.48 -29.06
C ALA A 442 -12.12 4.30 -30.29
N THR A 443 -11.77 5.58 -30.09
CA THR A 443 -11.23 6.46 -31.16
C THR A 443 -10.11 7.36 -30.60
N PRO A 444 -8.83 6.93 -30.69
CA PRO A 444 -7.69 7.75 -30.30
C PRO A 444 -7.63 9.06 -31.10
N ARG A 445 -7.30 10.15 -30.41
CA ARG A 445 -7.21 11.50 -30.99
C ARG A 445 -5.97 12.21 -30.49
N ARG A 446 -5.55 13.29 -31.16
CA ARG A 446 -4.53 14.20 -30.65
C ARG A 446 -5.08 15.07 -29.52
N ASN A 447 -5.34 14.42 -28.39
CA ASN A 447 -5.94 15.01 -27.19
C ASN A 447 -5.17 14.60 -25.93
N ILE A 448 -5.43 15.31 -24.83
CA ILE A 448 -4.68 15.08 -23.58
C ILE A 448 -4.90 13.68 -23.01
N GLU A 449 -6.08 13.08 -23.22
CA GLU A 449 -6.41 11.73 -22.72
C GLU A 449 -5.47 10.67 -23.33
N THR A 450 -5.28 10.72 -24.66
CA THR A 450 -4.42 9.78 -25.39
C THR A 450 -2.96 9.95 -24.99
N PHE A 451 -2.45 11.18 -24.93
CA PHE A 451 -1.05 11.43 -24.56
C PHE A 451 -0.76 11.21 -23.07
N SER A 452 -1.73 11.38 -22.18
CA SER A 452 -1.60 10.98 -20.77
C SER A 452 -1.49 9.47 -20.63
N SER A 453 -2.25 8.72 -21.45
CA SER A 453 -2.13 7.25 -21.51
C SER A 453 -0.74 6.80 -21.99
N PHE A 454 -0.19 7.43 -23.03
CA PHE A 454 1.18 7.13 -23.48
C PHE A 454 2.23 7.50 -22.44
N TYR A 455 2.11 8.67 -21.83
CA TYR A 455 3.03 9.09 -20.78
C TYR A 455 3.02 8.13 -19.60
N ARG A 456 1.85 7.74 -19.10
CA ARG A 456 1.73 6.77 -18.00
C ARG A 456 2.36 5.43 -18.35
N GLN A 457 2.03 4.89 -19.52
CA GLN A 457 2.55 3.61 -19.98
C GLN A 457 4.08 3.61 -20.19
N ALA A 458 4.70 4.76 -20.45
CA ALA A 458 6.15 4.88 -20.60
C ALA A 458 6.87 5.18 -19.28
N THR A 459 6.35 6.12 -18.48
CA THR A 459 7.04 6.65 -17.28
C THR A 459 6.82 5.80 -16.03
N LEU A 460 5.70 5.07 -15.92
CA LEU A 460 5.46 4.17 -14.78
C LEU A 460 6.46 3.00 -14.76
N PRO A 461 6.71 2.27 -15.86
CA PRO A 461 7.76 1.26 -15.90
C PRO A 461 9.14 1.84 -15.56
N ALA A 462 9.46 3.02 -16.14
CA ALA A 462 10.75 3.68 -15.95
C ALA A 462 11.04 4.04 -14.49
N MET A 463 10.03 4.48 -13.71
CA MET A 463 10.18 4.73 -12.27
C MET A 463 10.64 3.46 -11.52
N PHE A 464 10.12 2.29 -11.90
CA PHE A 464 10.50 1.01 -11.33
C PHE A 464 11.80 0.42 -11.92
N GLY A 465 12.47 1.13 -12.84
CA GLY A 465 13.65 0.62 -13.54
C GLY A 465 13.34 -0.50 -14.53
N LEU A 466 12.09 -0.61 -15.00
CA LEU A 466 11.65 -1.62 -15.95
C LEU A 466 11.50 -1.05 -17.37
N SER A 467 11.74 -1.90 -18.38
CA SER A 467 11.28 -1.60 -19.74
C SER A 467 9.75 -1.67 -19.83
N VAL A 468 9.17 -1.07 -20.87
CA VAL A 468 7.72 -1.17 -21.14
C VAL A 468 7.27 -2.63 -21.28
N LEU A 469 8.08 -3.45 -21.96
CA LEU A 469 7.81 -4.87 -22.14
C LEU A 469 7.86 -5.63 -20.82
N ASP A 470 8.89 -5.41 -20.00
CA ASP A 470 9.04 -6.10 -18.72
C ASP A 470 7.88 -5.76 -17.78
N CYS A 471 7.47 -4.49 -17.72
CA CYS A 471 6.30 -4.11 -16.94
C CYS A 471 4.99 -4.71 -17.50
N ASP A 472 4.82 -4.77 -18.82
CA ASP A 472 3.67 -5.46 -19.44
C ASP A 472 3.59 -6.92 -19.00
N GLN A 473 4.70 -7.62 -19.13
CA GLN A 473 4.76 -9.04 -18.84
C GLN A 473 4.63 -9.33 -17.34
N LEU A 474 5.17 -8.46 -16.48
CA LEU A 474 5.00 -8.57 -15.04
C LEU A 474 3.54 -8.33 -14.62
N CYS A 475 2.87 -7.32 -15.18
CA CYS A 475 1.43 -7.13 -14.95
C CYS A 475 0.61 -8.34 -15.44
N GLN A 476 1.01 -8.97 -16.55
CA GLN A 476 0.36 -10.19 -17.06
C GLN A 476 0.47 -11.36 -16.07
N LEU A 477 1.60 -11.45 -15.36
CA LEU A 477 1.88 -12.47 -14.35
C LEU A 477 1.20 -12.23 -13.00
N MET A 478 0.76 -11.00 -12.71
CA MET A 478 0.13 -10.66 -11.43
C MET A 478 -1.39 -10.53 -11.53
N GLY A 479 -1.91 -9.68 -12.41
CA GLY A 479 -3.35 -9.39 -12.50
C GLY A 479 -3.91 -9.43 -13.93
N GLY A 480 -3.08 -9.81 -14.90
CA GLY A 480 -3.50 -10.01 -16.29
C GLY A 480 -4.10 -8.76 -16.93
N LYS A 481 -5.20 -8.99 -17.65
CA LYS A 481 -5.93 -7.95 -18.40
C LYS A 481 -6.39 -6.78 -17.53
N THR A 482 -6.75 -7.03 -16.27
CA THR A 482 -7.19 -5.99 -15.35
C THR A 482 -6.06 -5.01 -15.06
N TYR A 483 -4.83 -5.51 -14.84
CA TYR A 483 -3.69 -4.64 -14.54
C TYR A 483 -3.21 -3.90 -15.79
N HIS A 484 -3.23 -4.55 -16.95
CA HIS A 484 -2.98 -3.89 -18.23
C HIS A 484 -3.94 -2.73 -18.48
N GLN A 485 -5.23 -2.90 -18.16
CA GLN A 485 -6.21 -1.82 -18.26
C GLN A 485 -5.82 -0.64 -17.36
N GLN A 486 -5.41 -0.90 -16.12
CA GLN A 486 -5.04 0.15 -15.15
C GLN A 486 -3.82 0.97 -15.61
N LEU A 487 -2.88 0.39 -16.36
CA LEU A 487 -1.77 1.14 -16.97
C LEU A 487 -2.22 2.08 -18.10
N VAL A 488 -3.31 1.76 -18.78
CA VAL A 488 -3.79 2.48 -19.98
C VAL A 488 -4.85 3.51 -19.63
N LYS A 489 -5.82 3.10 -18.81
CA LYS A 489 -6.97 3.89 -18.33
C LYS A 489 -7.26 3.50 -16.88
N PRO A 490 -6.58 4.14 -15.90
CA PRO A 490 -6.72 3.84 -14.50
C PRO A 490 -8.12 4.20 -14.02
N GLY A 491 -8.55 3.53 -12.96
CA GLY A 491 -9.74 3.87 -12.20
C GLY A 491 -9.49 3.63 -10.72
N LEU A 492 -10.12 4.42 -9.88
CA LEU A 492 -10.22 4.17 -8.44
C LEU A 492 -11.54 3.47 -8.12
N ARG A 493 -11.53 2.59 -7.11
CA ARG A 493 -12.77 1.99 -6.60
C ARG A 493 -13.61 3.05 -5.86
N GLN A 494 -14.87 2.74 -5.56
CA GLN A 494 -15.73 3.65 -4.79
C GLN A 494 -15.09 4.02 -3.44
N SER A 495 -15.10 5.31 -3.05
CA SER A 495 -14.60 5.77 -1.74
C SER A 495 -15.27 4.99 -0.61
N GLY A 496 -14.50 4.67 0.44
CA GLY A 496 -14.96 3.83 1.56
C GLY A 496 -14.99 2.32 1.28
N SER A 497 -14.87 1.88 0.02
CA SER A 497 -14.84 0.45 -0.33
C SER A 497 -13.41 -0.09 -0.34
N ASN A 498 -13.24 -1.33 0.11
CA ASN A 498 -11.99 -2.05 -0.09
C ASN A 498 -11.92 -2.72 -1.47
N SER A 499 -13.02 -3.08 -2.15
CA SER A 499 -12.96 -3.86 -3.41
C SER A 499 -13.72 -3.18 -4.56
N PRO A 500 -13.40 -3.47 -5.85
CA PRO A 500 -12.34 -4.36 -6.35
C PRO A 500 -10.93 -3.74 -6.27
N ALA A 501 -9.89 -4.49 -6.64
CA ALA A 501 -8.54 -3.94 -6.79
C ALA A 501 -8.50 -2.83 -7.84
N ASP A 502 -7.81 -1.72 -7.53
CA ASP A 502 -7.76 -0.52 -8.37
C ASP A 502 -6.32 -0.10 -8.69
N PHE A 503 -6.14 1.03 -9.38
CA PHE A 503 -4.81 1.49 -9.81
C PHE A 503 -3.80 1.62 -8.66
N LEU A 504 -4.23 2.02 -7.46
CA LEU A 504 -3.33 2.18 -6.31
C LEU A 504 -2.79 0.83 -5.81
N ASP A 505 -3.60 -0.23 -5.87
CA ASP A 505 -3.13 -1.58 -5.54
C ASP A 505 -2.10 -2.06 -6.56
N VAL A 506 -2.33 -1.80 -7.85
CA VAL A 506 -1.39 -2.17 -8.92
C VAL A 506 -0.01 -1.55 -8.67
N LEU A 507 0.04 -0.29 -8.24
CA LEU A 507 1.30 0.38 -7.92
C LEU A 507 2.01 -0.27 -6.72
N MET A 508 1.29 -0.57 -5.64
CA MET A 508 1.87 -1.21 -4.45
C MET A 508 2.33 -2.65 -4.75
N GLN A 509 1.62 -3.37 -5.62
CA GLN A 509 2.00 -4.73 -6.01
C GLN A 509 3.18 -4.76 -6.98
N LEU A 510 3.29 -3.77 -7.88
CA LEU A 510 4.49 -3.58 -8.70
C LEU A 510 5.70 -3.24 -7.83
N ASP A 511 5.55 -2.37 -6.82
CA ASP A 511 6.62 -2.07 -5.85
C ASP A 511 7.12 -3.34 -5.15
N TRP A 512 6.20 -4.19 -4.70
CA TRP A 512 6.55 -5.50 -4.13
C TRP A 512 7.29 -6.39 -5.12
N ALA A 513 6.75 -6.55 -6.34
CA ALA A 513 7.30 -7.47 -7.32
C ALA A 513 8.71 -7.05 -7.77
N VAL A 514 8.92 -5.74 -7.99
CA VAL A 514 10.22 -5.17 -8.35
C VAL A 514 11.21 -5.30 -7.19
N SER A 515 10.77 -5.07 -5.95
CA SER A 515 11.63 -5.31 -4.77
C SER A 515 12.09 -6.77 -4.72
N TRP A 516 11.18 -7.72 -4.90
CA TRP A 516 11.52 -9.14 -4.89
C TRP A 516 12.44 -9.54 -6.05
N LEU A 517 12.23 -9.02 -7.27
CA LEU A 517 13.12 -9.28 -8.41
C LEU A 517 14.52 -8.74 -8.16
N ASN A 518 14.64 -7.54 -7.59
CA ASN A 518 15.92 -6.94 -7.21
C ASN A 518 16.61 -7.76 -6.11
N ASP A 519 15.90 -8.14 -5.06
CA ASP A 519 16.43 -8.94 -3.94
C ASP A 519 16.88 -10.35 -4.39
N SER A 520 16.21 -10.92 -5.39
CA SER A 520 16.56 -12.23 -5.95
C SER A 520 17.56 -12.18 -7.11
N GLY A 521 17.92 -10.98 -7.59
CA GLY A 521 18.78 -10.80 -8.76
C GLY A 521 18.20 -11.36 -10.07
N LYS A 522 16.87 -11.55 -10.15
CA LYS A 522 16.19 -12.16 -11.31
C LYS A 522 15.57 -11.10 -12.20
N SER A 523 15.63 -11.32 -13.51
CA SER A 523 14.91 -10.51 -14.50
C SER A 523 13.51 -11.05 -14.78
N VAL A 524 12.62 -10.19 -15.31
CA VAL A 524 11.29 -10.60 -15.77
C VAL A 524 11.38 -11.66 -16.87
N GLN A 525 12.35 -11.54 -17.78
CA GLN A 525 12.57 -12.52 -18.86
C GLN A 525 12.97 -13.90 -18.31
N GLN A 526 13.90 -13.95 -17.34
CA GLN A 526 14.29 -15.20 -16.69
C GLN A 526 13.09 -15.88 -16.02
N LEU A 527 12.26 -15.11 -15.31
CA LEU A 527 11.06 -15.64 -14.68
C LEU A 527 10.09 -16.24 -15.72
N ARG A 528 9.88 -15.56 -16.85
CA ARG A 528 9.00 -16.05 -17.93
C ARG A 528 9.53 -17.30 -18.60
N GLN A 529 10.85 -17.39 -18.79
CA GLN A 529 11.52 -18.60 -19.26
C GLN A 529 11.30 -19.75 -18.28
N GLN A 530 11.51 -19.54 -16.98
CA GLN A 530 11.24 -20.55 -15.93
C GLN A 530 9.76 -20.98 -15.90
N LEU A 531 8.83 -20.07 -16.23
CA LEU A 531 7.40 -20.35 -16.30
C LEU A 531 6.93 -20.92 -17.65
N LEU A 532 7.85 -21.11 -18.61
CA LEU A 532 7.60 -21.59 -19.96
C LEU A 532 6.55 -20.77 -20.71
N LEU A 533 6.59 -19.45 -20.54
CA LEU A 533 5.69 -18.51 -21.23
C LEU A 533 6.22 -18.09 -22.60
N GLU A 534 7.48 -18.41 -22.91
CA GLU A 534 8.14 -18.12 -24.18
C GLU A 534 8.66 -19.42 -24.78
N THR A 535 8.16 -19.79 -25.96
CA THR A 535 8.46 -21.09 -26.59
C THR A 535 9.74 -21.09 -27.42
N THR A 536 10.22 -19.92 -27.85
CA THR A 536 11.36 -19.79 -28.78
C THR A 536 12.73 -19.82 -28.12
N LEU A 537 12.80 -19.64 -26.79
CA LEU A 537 14.05 -19.52 -26.03
C LEU A 537 14.25 -20.66 -25.02
N LEU A 538 13.46 -21.73 -25.11
CA LEU A 538 13.56 -22.85 -24.17
C LEU A 538 14.82 -23.69 -24.43
N PRO A 539 15.47 -24.20 -23.36
CA PRO A 539 16.51 -25.21 -23.53
C PRO A 539 16.00 -26.41 -24.33
N SER A 540 16.85 -26.98 -25.18
CA SER A 540 16.47 -28.08 -26.08
C SER A 540 15.93 -29.31 -25.32
N SER A 541 16.46 -29.58 -24.12
CA SER A 541 15.98 -30.64 -23.24
C SER A 541 14.53 -30.40 -22.79
N VAL A 542 14.22 -29.19 -22.35
CA VAL A 542 12.86 -28.79 -21.93
C VAL A 542 11.89 -28.88 -23.10
N GLN A 543 12.30 -28.41 -24.28
CA GLN A 543 11.48 -28.49 -25.49
C GLN A 543 11.17 -29.95 -25.87
N GLN A 544 12.17 -30.84 -25.84
CA GLN A 544 11.98 -32.27 -26.10
C GLN A 544 10.98 -32.90 -25.12
N ARG A 545 11.10 -32.60 -23.82
CA ARG A 545 10.16 -33.10 -22.80
C ARG A 545 8.75 -32.59 -23.02
N LEU A 546 8.58 -31.31 -23.36
CA LEU A 546 7.28 -30.75 -23.65
C LEU A 546 6.64 -31.43 -24.87
N THR A 547 7.40 -31.67 -25.95
CA THR A 547 6.93 -32.40 -27.13
C THR A 547 6.54 -33.85 -26.80
N GLN A 548 7.26 -34.54 -25.91
CA GLN A 548 6.89 -35.88 -25.45
C GLN A 548 5.54 -35.87 -24.72
N VAL A 549 5.34 -34.93 -23.81
CA VAL A 549 4.08 -34.77 -23.06
C VAL A 549 2.93 -34.40 -24.01
N GLU A 550 3.15 -33.49 -24.95
CA GLU A 550 2.17 -33.12 -25.98
C GLU A 550 1.78 -34.32 -26.85
N ALA A 551 2.73 -35.17 -27.24
CA ALA A 551 2.46 -36.36 -28.04
C ALA A 551 1.53 -37.36 -27.31
N VAL A 552 1.66 -37.50 -26.00
CA VAL A 552 0.74 -38.31 -25.18
C VAL A 552 -0.66 -37.70 -25.17
N LEU A 553 -0.78 -36.37 -25.02
CA LEU A 553 -2.08 -35.70 -25.08
C LEU A 553 -2.74 -35.87 -26.46
N GLN A 554 -1.99 -35.78 -27.55
CA GLN A 554 -2.52 -35.96 -28.92
C GLN A 554 -3.03 -37.37 -29.18
N ARG A 555 -2.50 -38.39 -28.49
CA ARG A 555 -3.02 -39.76 -28.56
C ARG A 555 -4.25 -39.97 -27.67
N MET A 556 -4.44 -39.17 -26.63
CA MET A 556 -5.54 -39.33 -25.67
C MET A 556 -6.95 -39.44 -26.29
N PRO A 557 -7.32 -38.68 -27.34
CA PRO A 557 -8.63 -38.79 -28.00
C PRO A 557 -9.02 -40.19 -28.46
N GLN A 558 -8.05 -41.07 -28.78
CA GLN A 558 -8.33 -42.45 -29.23
C GLN A 558 -8.89 -43.36 -28.12
N TYR A 559 -8.80 -42.93 -26.86
CA TYR A 559 -9.30 -43.64 -25.69
C TYR A 559 -10.60 -43.04 -25.13
N LEU A 560 -11.15 -42.01 -25.78
CA LEU A 560 -12.40 -41.39 -25.38
C LEU A 560 -13.59 -42.16 -25.95
N LEU A 561 -14.74 -42.04 -25.27
CA LEU A 561 -15.99 -42.58 -25.79
C LEU A 561 -16.26 -42.01 -27.20
N ALA A 562 -16.53 -42.91 -28.15
CA ALA A 562 -16.78 -42.55 -29.54
C ALA A 562 -17.95 -41.56 -29.64
N GLN A 563 -17.80 -40.56 -30.50
CA GLN A 563 -18.81 -39.51 -30.67
C GLN A 563 -20.14 -40.10 -31.15
N SER A 564 -20.11 -41.12 -32.02
CA SER A 564 -21.32 -41.82 -32.50
C SER A 564 -22.16 -42.40 -31.37
N THR A 565 -21.53 -42.98 -30.34
CA THR A 565 -22.23 -43.52 -29.16
C THR A 565 -22.88 -42.42 -28.32
N LEU A 566 -22.32 -41.21 -28.32
CA LEU A 566 -22.90 -40.07 -27.61
C LEU A 566 -24.03 -39.40 -28.40
N ASP A 567 -23.94 -39.37 -29.72
CA ASP A 567 -24.97 -38.81 -30.59
C ASP A 567 -26.27 -39.63 -30.49
N GLU A 568 -26.18 -40.94 -30.28
CA GLU A 568 -27.32 -41.84 -30.04
C GLU A 568 -28.07 -41.56 -28.73
N LEU A 569 -27.46 -40.84 -27.76
CA LEU A 569 -28.06 -40.58 -26.44
C LEU A 569 -28.97 -39.36 -26.40
N ASP A 570 -29.10 -38.62 -27.51
CA ASP A 570 -29.92 -37.40 -27.63
C ASP A 570 -29.71 -36.44 -26.44
N LEU A 571 -28.45 -36.16 -26.13
CA LEU A 571 -28.08 -35.29 -25.00
C LEU A 571 -28.56 -33.85 -25.27
N PRO A 572 -29.23 -33.20 -24.29
CA PRO A 572 -29.66 -31.81 -24.40
C PRO A 572 -28.54 -30.87 -24.85
N GLN A 573 -28.85 -30.01 -25.83
CA GLN A 573 -27.95 -28.97 -26.32
C GLN A 573 -28.26 -27.62 -25.67
N PRO A 574 -27.29 -26.69 -25.59
CA PRO A 574 -27.54 -25.35 -25.06
C PRO A 574 -28.60 -24.61 -25.87
N GLU A 575 -29.62 -24.09 -25.18
CA GLU A 575 -30.67 -23.26 -25.78
C GLU A 575 -30.12 -21.92 -26.26
N ALA A 576 -30.85 -21.26 -27.19
CA ALA A 576 -30.49 -19.92 -27.65
C ALA A 576 -30.39 -18.94 -26.47
N GLY A 577 -29.27 -18.21 -26.38
CA GLY A 577 -28.94 -17.33 -25.26
C GLY A 577 -28.08 -17.96 -24.16
N SER A 578 -27.83 -19.28 -24.21
CA SER A 578 -26.85 -19.96 -23.35
C SER A 578 -25.46 -19.95 -23.97
N LYS A 579 -24.42 -20.10 -23.15
CA LYS A 579 -23.05 -20.28 -23.64
C LYS A 579 -22.91 -21.65 -24.33
N PRO A 580 -22.16 -21.77 -25.43
CA PRO A 580 -21.86 -23.06 -26.03
C PRO A 580 -21.12 -23.95 -25.02
N LEU A 581 -21.21 -25.26 -25.22
CA LEU A 581 -20.48 -26.22 -24.39
C LEU A 581 -18.97 -25.92 -24.47
N ALA A 582 -18.36 -25.70 -23.31
CA ALA A 582 -16.92 -25.44 -23.23
C ALA A 582 -16.08 -26.66 -23.65
N TYR A 583 -16.64 -27.86 -23.51
CA TYR A 583 -16.01 -29.13 -23.87
C TYR A 583 -17.08 -30.08 -24.42
N THR A 584 -16.70 -30.94 -25.35
CA THR A 584 -17.55 -32.03 -25.84
C THR A 584 -17.87 -33.05 -24.73
N TRP A 585 -18.96 -33.79 -24.87
CA TRP A 585 -19.43 -34.73 -23.84
C TRP A 585 -18.42 -35.85 -23.52
N ASN A 586 -17.73 -36.40 -24.52
CA ASN A 586 -16.66 -37.39 -24.31
C ASN A 586 -15.47 -36.81 -23.51
N VAL A 587 -15.11 -35.55 -23.75
CA VAL A 587 -14.06 -34.85 -23.00
C VAL A 587 -14.51 -34.59 -21.56
N LEU A 588 -15.75 -34.16 -21.34
CA LEU A 588 -16.31 -33.98 -19.99
C LEU A 588 -16.32 -35.28 -19.19
N LEU A 589 -16.70 -36.40 -19.82
CA LEU A 589 -16.64 -37.73 -19.23
C LEU A 589 -15.21 -38.06 -18.80
N ALA A 590 -14.24 -38.01 -19.72
CA ALA A 590 -12.85 -38.34 -19.40
C ALA A 590 -12.26 -37.44 -18.30
N LYS A 591 -12.54 -36.14 -18.35
CA LYS A 591 -12.16 -35.19 -17.28
C LYS A 591 -12.75 -35.60 -15.92
N GLY A 592 -14.03 -35.94 -15.88
CA GLY A 592 -14.72 -36.38 -14.67
C GLY A 592 -14.15 -37.67 -14.10
N LEU A 593 -13.92 -38.67 -14.97
CA LEU A 593 -13.39 -39.98 -14.60
C LEU A 593 -11.95 -39.88 -14.06
N LEU A 594 -11.06 -39.14 -14.73
CA LEU A 594 -9.66 -38.98 -14.31
C LEU A 594 -9.50 -38.13 -13.05
N ARG A 595 -10.42 -37.19 -12.80
CA ARG A 595 -10.45 -36.39 -11.57
C ARG A 595 -10.60 -37.29 -10.33
N VAL A 596 -11.50 -38.26 -10.40
CA VAL A 596 -11.87 -39.14 -9.27
C VAL A 596 -11.07 -40.45 -9.24
N GLN A 597 -10.71 -41.01 -10.39
CA GLN A 597 -9.94 -42.25 -10.54
C GLN A 597 -8.62 -42.02 -11.27
N SER A 598 -7.81 -41.07 -10.78
CA SER A 598 -6.52 -40.68 -11.38
C SER A 598 -5.49 -41.81 -11.55
N MET A 599 -5.61 -42.94 -10.84
CA MET A 599 -4.73 -44.11 -10.97
C MET A 599 -5.21 -45.14 -12.00
N LEU A 600 -6.40 -44.95 -12.56
CA LEU A 600 -7.06 -45.91 -13.44
C LEU A 600 -6.96 -47.36 -12.89
N PRO A 601 -7.50 -47.64 -11.68
CA PRO A 601 -7.54 -49.00 -11.16
C PRO A 601 -8.36 -49.93 -12.06
N ALA A 602 -8.04 -51.22 -12.09
CA ALA A 602 -8.78 -52.20 -12.87
C ALA A 602 -10.28 -52.28 -12.46
N GLN A 603 -10.57 -52.02 -11.18
CA GLN A 603 -11.92 -51.96 -10.64
C GLN A 603 -12.19 -50.55 -10.07
N PRO A 604 -12.93 -49.68 -10.77
CA PRO A 604 -13.31 -48.38 -10.25
C PRO A 604 -14.47 -48.47 -9.27
N LYS A 605 -14.58 -47.50 -8.36
CA LYS A 605 -15.77 -47.34 -7.50
C LYS A 605 -16.86 -46.60 -8.27
N ALA A 606 -17.99 -47.25 -8.55
CA ALA A 606 -19.11 -46.71 -9.32
C ALA A 606 -19.59 -45.33 -8.81
N ASP A 607 -19.90 -45.22 -7.52
CA ASP A 607 -20.34 -43.96 -6.88
C ASP A 607 -19.36 -42.80 -7.08
N SER A 608 -18.06 -43.09 -7.18
CA SER A 608 -17.04 -42.06 -7.39
C SER A 608 -17.05 -41.55 -8.83
N LEU A 609 -17.29 -42.44 -9.81
CA LEU A 609 -17.38 -42.06 -11.22
C LEU A 609 -18.56 -41.12 -11.46
N GLU A 610 -19.73 -41.45 -10.89
CA GLU A 610 -20.94 -40.62 -10.97
C GLU A 610 -20.69 -39.22 -10.39
N LYS A 611 -20.08 -39.14 -9.19
CA LYS A 611 -19.73 -37.86 -8.55
C LYS A 611 -18.77 -37.03 -9.40
N GLY A 612 -17.79 -37.67 -10.03
CA GLY A 612 -16.81 -36.99 -10.90
C GLY A 612 -17.46 -36.33 -12.11
N VAL A 613 -18.32 -37.06 -12.81
CA VAL A 613 -19.06 -36.54 -13.98
C VAL A 613 -20.09 -35.50 -13.57
N ALA A 614 -20.83 -35.72 -12.48
CA ALA A 614 -21.78 -34.75 -11.96
C ALA A 614 -21.12 -33.40 -11.67
N TYR A 615 -19.95 -33.40 -11.03
CA TYR A 615 -19.17 -32.18 -10.78
C TYR A 615 -18.80 -31.45 -12.08
N MET A 616 -18.37 -32.19 -13.11
CA MET A 616 -17.99 -31.61 -14.39
C MET A 616 -19.18 -30.97 -15.12
N VAL A 617 -20.34 -31.64 -15.09
CA VAL A 617 -21.59 -31.10 -15.65
C VAL A 617 -22.01 -29.83 -14.90
N ASP A 618 -21.99 -29.86 -13.57
CA ASP A 618 -22.40 -28.69 -12.78
C ASP A 618 -21.50 -27.48 -13.05
N LYS A 619 -20.19 -27.72 -13.16
CA LYS A 619 -19.19 -26.66 -13.33
C LYS A 619 -19.12 -26.08 -14.75
N TYR A 620 -19.20 -26.91 -15.80
CA TYR A 620 -18.87 -26.48 -17.17
C TYR A 620 -20.03 -26.46 -18.15
N VAL A 621 -21.21 -26.98 -17.77
CA VAL A 621 -22.38 -27.02 -18.64
C VAL A 621 -23.36 -25.93 -18.22
N ASN A 622 -23.91 -25.21 -19.20
CA ASN A 622 -25.05 -24.32 -18.98
C ASN A 622 -26.01 -24.46 -20.17
N LEU A 623 -27.18 -25.04 -19.96
CA LEU A 623 -28.09 -25.44 -21.04
C LEU A 623 -29.26 -24.47 -21.24
N SER A 624 -29.59 -23.67 -20.22
CA SER A 624 -30.67 -22.68 -20.29
C SER A 624 -30.32 -21.42 -19.49
N PRO A 625 -30.74 -20.23 -19.92
CA PRO A 625 -30.63 -19.01 -19.12
C PRO A 625 -31.55 -19.04 -17.88
N ASP A 626 -32.62 -19.85 -17.91
CA ASP A 626 -33.49 -20.05 -16.75
C ASP A 626 -32.85 -21.03 -15.75
N ALA A 627 -32.71 -20.61 -14.49
CA ALA A 627 -31.99 -21.36 -13.47
C ALA A 627 -32.66 -22.71 -13.13
N GLY A 628 -33.99 -22.74 -13.00
CA GLY A 628 -34.75 -23.96 -12.67
C GLY A 628 -34.71 -24.98 -13.80
N ARG A 629 -34.92 -24.53 -15.03
CA ARG A 629 -34.82 -25.34 -16.25
C ARG A 629 -33.41 -25.86 -16.48
N ASN A 630 -32.39 -25.02 -16.29
CA ASN A 630 -30.99 -25.44 -16.40
C ASN A 630 -30.66 -26.56 -15.40
N GLN A 631 -31.15 -26.47 -14.17
CA GLN A 631 -30.96 -27.52 -13.16
C GLN A 631 -31.65 -28.84 -13.58
N ALA A 632 -32.87 -28.78 -14.11
CA ALA A 632 -33.58 -29.96 -14.61
C ALA A 632 -32.87 -30.61 -15.80
N LEU A 633 -32.40 -29.81 -16.77
CA LEU A 633 -31.64 -30.30 -17.92
C LEU A 633 -30.31 -30.93 -17.50
N LYS A 634 -29.59 -30.31 -16.56
CA LYS A 634 -28.37 -30.90 -15.97
C LYS A 634 -28.65 -32.23 -15.28
N ALA A 635 -29.74 -32.34 -14.53
CA ALA A 635 -30.13 -33.60 -13.87
C ALA A 635 -30.39 -34.71 -14.91
N ARG A 636 -31.11 -34.39 -16.00
CA ARG A 636 -31.34 -35.30 -17.12
C ARG A 636 -30.03 -35.75 -17.79
N VAL A 637 -29.13 -34.81 -18.08
CA VAL A 637 -27.79 -35.11 -18.63
C VAL A 637 -27.02 -36.07 -17.73
N LYS A 638 -26.97 -35.81 -16.41
CA LYS A 638 -26.27 -36.69 -15.45
C LYS A 638 -26.86 -38.10 -15.47
N GLN A 639 -28.18 -38.24 -15.48
CA GLN A 639 -28.85 -39.54 -15.53
C GLN A 639 -28.49 -40.32 -16.80
N ILE A 640 -28.49 -39.65 -17.97
CA ILE A 640 -28.13 -40.27 -19.26
C ILE A 640 -26.65 -40.67 -19.26
N LEU A 641 -25.75 -39.76 -18.90
CA LEU A 641 -24.31 -40.02 -18.89
C LEU A 641 -23.91 -41.13 -17.90
N ASN A 642 -24.64 -41.28 -16.78
CA ASN A 642 -24.40 -42.35 -15.82
C ASN A 642 -24.53 -43.75 -16.44
N THR A 643 -25.38 -43.92 -17.46
CA THR A 643 -25.53 -45.21 -18.18
C THR A 643 -24.27 -45.61 -18.97
N GLN A 644 -23.41 -44.64 -19.30
CA GLN A 644 -22.22 -44.86 -20.14
C GLN A 644 -20.90 -44.90 -19.36
N LEU A 645 -20.92 -44.73 -18.03
CA LEU A 645 -19.69 -44.60 -17.24
C LEU A 645 -18.77 -45.83 -17.34
N SER A 646 -19.34 -47.04 -17.33
CA SER A 646 -18.56 -48.27 -17.43
C SER A 646 -17.87 -48.41 -18.80
N ALA A 647 -18.61 -48.10 -19.88
CA ALA A 647 -18.08 -48.12 -21.24
C ALA A 647 -16.99 -47.05 -21.43
N ALA A 648 -17.26 -45.82 -21.01
CA ALA A 648 -16.31 -44.71 -21.07
C ALA A 648 -15.04 -45.00 -20.25
N TYR A 649 -15.17 -45.57 -19.05
CA TYR A 649 -14.02 -45.93 -18.22
C TYR A 649 -13.20 -47.07 -18.84
N SER A 650 -13.85 -48.09 -19.39
CA SER A 650 -13.18 -49.23 -20.03
C SER A 650 -12.40 -48.80 -21.27
N GLN A 651 -12.95 -47.88 -22.08
CA GLN A 651 -12.24 -47.30 -23.23
C GLN A 651 -11.07 -46.41 -22.83
N LEU A 652 -11.17 -45.72 -21.69
CA LEU A 652 -10.11 -44.86 -21.16
C LEU A 652 -8.98 -45.65 -20.49
N HIS A 653 -9.26 -46.84 -19.95
CA HIS A 653 -8.29 -47.63 -19.17
C HIS A 653 -6.94 -47.89 -19.90
N PRO A 654 -6.88 -48.19 -21.21
CA PRO A 654 -5.62 -48.34 -21.94
C PRO A 654 -4.69 -47.12 -21.89
N PHE A 655 -5.23 -45.90 -21.69
CA PHE A 655 -4.44 -44.67 -21.53
C PHE A 655 -3.45 -44.75 -20.35
N LYS A 656 -3.74 -45.61 -19.36
CA LYS A 656 -2.81 -45.92 -18.27
C LYS A 656 -1.42 -46.30 -18.77
N LYS A 657 -1.34 -47.11 -19.83
CA LYS A 657 -0.06 -47.56 -20.38
C LYS A 657 0.76 -46.42 -20.97
N GLU A 658 0.11 -45.43 -21.57
CA GLU A 658 0.77 -44.23 -22.12
C GLU A 658 1.41 -43.39 -21.01
N ILE A 659 0.69 -43.18 -19.90
CA ILE A 659 1.22 -42.46 -18.73
C ILE A 659 2.35 -43.27 -18.08
N ASP A 660 2.17 -44.58 -17.89
CA ASP A 660 3.20 -45.45 -17.32
C ASP A 660 4.47 -45.43 -18.17
N GLN A 661 4.34 -45.47 -19.50
CA GLN A 661 5.46 -45.41 -20.42
C GLN A 661 6.17 -44.06 -20.36
N LEU A 662 5.43 -42.95 -20.40
CA LEU A 662 5.98 -41.60 -20.26
C LEU A 662 6.81 -41.49 -19.00
N LEU A 663 6.25 -41.89 -17.85
CA LEU A 663 6.95 -41.78 -16.56
C LEU A 663 8.18 -42.68 -16.49
N LYS A 664 8.13 -43.90 -17.06
CA LYS A 664 9.29 -44.82 -17.14
C LYS A 664 10.41 -44.28 -18.00
N ASP A 665 10.09 -43.78 -19.19
CA ASP A 665 11.08 -43.20 -20.11
C ASP A 665 11.74 -41.96 -19.51
N THR A 666 11.04 -41.32 -18.58
CA THR A 666 11.55 -40.19 -17.81
C THR A 666 12.03 -40.57 -16.41
N SER A 667 12.12 -41.83 -15.97
CA SER A 667 12.47 -42.12 -14.56
C SER A 667 13.97 -42.38 -14.38
N LEU A 668 14.54 -41.91 -13.27
CA LEU A 668 15.80 -42.46 -12.74
C LEU A 668 15.45 -43.67 -11.86
N ALA A 669 16.14 -44.80 -12.05
CA ALA A 669 15.87 -46.07 -11.36
C ALA A 669 15.92 -46.03 -9.81
N SER A 670 16.25 -44.88 -9.19
CA SER A 670 16.39 -44.66 -7.75
C SER A 670 15.27 -43.84 -7.10
N GLU A 671 14.17 -43.52 -7.80
CA GLU A 671 13.09 -42.69 -7.23
C GLU A 671 12.15 -43.46 -6.29
N VAL A 672 11.70 -42.78 -5.24
CA VAL A 672 10.84 -43.37 -4.19
C VAL A 672 9.52 -43.87 -4.80
N PRO A 673 9.07 -45.11 -4.52
CA PRO A 673 7.84 -45.67 -5.10
C PRO A 673 6.58 -44.80 -4.92
N GLU A 674 6.48 -44.09 -3.80
CA GLU A 674 5.35 -43.19 -3.53
C GLU A 674 5.40 -41.94 -4.43
N LEU A 675 6.59 -41.46 -4.81
CA LEU A 675 6.73 -40.36 -5.77
C LEU A 675 6.24 -40.76 -7.16
N MET A 676 6.58 -41.96 -7.64
CA MET A 676 6.09 -42.47 -8.93
C MET A 676 4.57 -42.61 -8.94
N LYS A 677 4.00 -43.11 -7.86
CA LYS A 677 2.54 -43.21 -7.70
C LYS A 677 1.89 -41.83 -7.69
N GLN A 678 2.48 -40.86 -7.01
CA GLN A 678 2.01 -39.48 -7.00
C GLN A 678 2.14 -38.84 -8.39
N ALA A 679 3.27 -39.01 -9.07
CA ALA A 679 3.52 -38.53 -10.43
C ALA A 679 2.45 -39.06 -11.40
N PHE A 680 2.08 -40.33 -11.31
CA PHE A 680 0.99 -40.91 -12.11
C PHE A 680 -0.35 -40.21 -11.84
N ARG A 681 -0.73 -40.06 -10.56
CA ARG A 681 -1.99 -39.37 -10.20
C ARG A 681 -2.05 -37.96 -10.78
N GLN A 682 -0.93 -37.24 -10.66
CA GLN A 682 -0.86 -35.85 -11.12
C GLN A 682 -0.82 -35.76 -12.65
N ALA A 683 -0.10 -36.66 -13.33
CA ALA A 683 -0.11 -36.79 -14.79
C ALA A 683 -1.51 -36.97 -15.34
N SER A 684 -2.27 -37.94 -14.80
CA SER A 684 -3.67 -38.16 -15.18
C SER A 684 -4.54 -36.91 -15.03
N ARG A 685 -4.35 -36.15 -13.94
CA ARG A 685 -5.10 -34.91 -13.68
C ARG A 685 -4.67 -33.77 -14.60
N ILE A 686 -3.39 -33.65 -14.90
CA ILE A 686 -2.85 -32.62 -15.80
C ILE A 686 -3.29 -32.89 -17.24
N PHE A 687 -3.22 -34.15 -17.72
CA PHE A 687 -3.77 -34.52 -19.02
C PHE A 687 -5.27 -34.29 -19.09
N ALA A 688 -6.01 -34.68 -18.05
CA ALA A 688 -7.44 -34.36 -17.96
C ALA A 688 -7.67 -32.84 -18.05
N SER A 689 -6.89 -32.01 -17.34
CA SER A 689 -7.00 -30.55 -17.42
C SER A 689 -6.75 -30.02 -18.84
N ALA A 690 -5.68 -30.49 -19.49
CA ALA A 690 -5.26 -30.06 -20.82
C ALA A 690 -6.20 -30.53 -21.95
N LEU A 691 -6.89 -31.67 -21.78
CA LEU A 691 -7.76 -32.25 -22.81
C LEU A 691 -8.86 -31.28 -23.25
N GLY A 692 -8.91 -30.96 -24.54
CA GLY A 692 -9.91 -30.04 -25.12
C GLY A 692 -9.76 -28.58 -24.69
N SER A 693 -8.65 -28.19 -24.06
CA SER A 693 -8.35 -26.78 -23.76
C SER A 693 -7.76 -26.07 -24.97
N ASP A 694 -8.08 -24.78 -25.16
CA ASP A 694 -7.47 -23.93 -26.19
C ASP A 694 -5.96 -23.70 -25.97
N LYS A 695 -5.49 -23.89 -24.73
CA LYS A 695 -4.09 -23.69 -24.35
C LYS A 695 -3.58 -24.85 -23.47
N PRO A 696 -3.44 -26.06 -24.04
CA PRO A 696 -3.09 -27.25 -23.28
C PRO A 696 -1.75 -27.09 -22.54
N ASN A 697 -0.80 -26.36 -23.13
CA ASN A 697 0.55 -26.16 -22.59
C ASN A 697 0.56 -25.40 -21.26
N GLU A 698 -0.44 -24.57 -20.96
CA GLU A 698 -0.57 -23.91 -19.66
C GLU A 698 -0.77 -24.94 -18.52
N SER A 699 -1.42 -26.08 -18.82
CA SER A 699 -1.57 -27.20 -17.89
C SER A 699 -0.39 -28.19 -17.98
N LEU A 700 0.02 -28.57 -19.19
CA LEU A 700 1.02 -29.63 -19.41
C LEU A 700 2.38 -29.31 -18.79
N LYS A 701 2.79 -28.03 -18.77
CA LYS A 701 4.08 -27.61 -18.19
C LYS A 701 4.28 -28.04 -16.74
N HIS A 702 3.20 -28.22 -15.97
CA HIS A 702 3.29 -28.64 -14.57
C HIS A 702 3.86 -30.06 -14.43
N LEU A 703 3.73 -30.91 -15.46
CA LEU A 703 4.31 -32.27 -15.45
C LEU A 703 5.83 -32.27 -15.42
N LEU A 704 6.46 -31.22 -15.97
CA LEU A 704 7.91 -31.14 -16.06
C LEU A 704 8.58 -31.13 -14.70
N LEU A 705 7.88 -30.68 -13.64
CA LEU A 705 8.39 -30.73 -12.27
C LEU A 705 8.68 -32.17 -11.79
N PHE A 706 7.95 -33.18 -12.30
CA PHE A 706 8.12 -34.58 -11.94
C PHE A 706 9.27 -35.26 -12.68
N PHE A 707 9.82 -34.63 -13.73
CA PHE A 707 10.88 -35.23 -14.51
C PHE A 707 12.25 -35.09 -13.81
N PRO A 708 13.21 -35.98 -14.08
CA PRO A 708 14.57 -35.91 -13.57
C PRO A 708 15.23 -34.62 -13.99
N HIS A 709 16.09 -34.11 -13.12
CA HIS A 709 16.87 -32.90 -13.37
C HIS A 709 16.02 -31.64 -13.59
N ALA A 710 14.72 -31.67 -13.31
CA ALA A 710 13.81 -30.53 -13.46
C ALA A 710 14.32 -29.28 -12.72
N GLU A 711 14.94 -29.45 -11.55
CA GLU A 711 15.58 -28.37 -10.80
C GLU A 711 16.68 -27.65 -11.58
N THR A 712 17.46 -28.38 -12.38
CA THR A 712 18.50 -27.80 -13.24
C THR A 712 17.95 -27.31 -14.58
N GLU A 713 17.11 -28.10 -15.24
CA GLU A 713 16.56 -27.78 -16.56
C GLU A 713 15.64 -26.56 -16.53
N LEU A 714 14.86 -26.40 -15.45
CA LEU A 714 14.00 -25.25 -15.22
C LEU A 714 14.67 -24.16 -14.36
N GLN A 715 15.95 -24.33 -14.00
CA GLN A 715 16.72 -23.39 -13.17
C GLN A 715 16.03 -23.03 -11.85
N LEU A 716 15.45 -24.01 -11.17
CA LEU A 716 14.74 -23.82 -9.91
C LEU A 716 15.76 -23.60 -8.78
N PRO A 717 15.54 -22.63 -7.87
CA PRO A 717 16.47 -22.32 -6.80
C PRO A 717 16.30 -23.29 -5.61
N ILE A 718 16.24 -24.59 -5.84
CA ILE A 718 16.08 -25.63 -4.80
C ILE A 718 16.83 -26.90 -5.19
N SER A 719 17.14 -27.76 -4.22
CA SER A 719 17.74 -29.07 -4.51
C SER A 719 16.69 -30.09 -4.98
N ARG A 720 17.16 -31.19 -5.57
CA ARG A 720 16.31 -32.31 -6.02
C ARG A 720 15.47 -32.88 -4.87
N GLU A 721 16.07 -33.03 -3.70
CA GLU A 721 15.43 -33.59 -2.51
C GLU A 721 14.29 -32.68 -2.02
N ALA A 722 14.50 -31.36 -2.03
CA ALA A 722 13.47 -30.39 -1.68
C ALA A 722 12.32 -30.39 -2.69
N LEU A 723 12.63 -30.44 -4.00
CA LEU A 723 11.61 -30.56 -5.05
C LEU A 723 10.76 -31.83 -4.86
N GLN A 724 11.40 -32.97 -4.60
CA GLN A 724 10.70 -34.24 -4.35
C GLN A 724 9.78 -34.15 -3.13
N ALA A 725 10.23 -33.52 -2.04
CA ALA A 725 9.40 -33.31 -0.85
C ALA A 725 8.15 -32.48 -1.17
N PHE A 726 8.29 -31.37 -1.90
CA PHE A 726 7.14 -30.54 -2.29
C PHE A 726 6.21 -31.19 -3.32
N LEU A 727 6.71 -32.10 -4.15
CA LEU A 727 5.86 -32.88 -5.07
C LEU A 727 5.03 -33.94 -4.34
N LEU A 728 5.57 -34.51 -3.27
CA LEU A 728 4.87 -35.44 -2.39
C LEU A 728 3.83 -34.70 -1.54
N ASP A 729 4.21 -33.57 -0.96
CA ASP A 729 3.38 -32.76 -0.06
C ASP A 729 3.32 -31.28 -0.49
N PRO A 730 2.53 -30.93 -1.53
CA PRO A 730 2.45 -29.54 -2.03
C PRO A 730 1.98 -28.52 -0.99
N GLY A 731 1.21 -28.96 0.02
CA GLY A 731 0.79 -28.12 1.15
C GLY A 731 1.92 -27.64 2.04
N TRP A 732 3.11 -28.26 1.97
CA TRP A 732 4.31 -27.75 2.64
C TRP A 732 4.89 -26.51 1.96
N LEU A 733 4.56 -26.29 0.68
CA LEU A 733 4.93 -25.06 -0.01
C LEU A 733 3.88 -23.98 0.26
N GLU A 734 2.61 -24.28 -0.03
CA GLU A 734 1.50 -23.32 0.05
C GLU A 734 0.37 -23.83 0.95
N SER A 735 0.05 -23.10 2.03
CA SER A 735 -0.86 -23.58 3.09
C SER A 735 -2.29 -23.87 2.64
N GLU A 736 -2.76 -23.26 1.55
CA GLU A 736 -4.09 -23.50 0.99
C GLU A 736 -4.16 -24.78 0.14
N GLN A 737 -3.01 -25.37 -0.20
CA GLN A 737 -2.93 -26.59 -0.97
C GLN A 737 -3.08 -27.83 -0.08
N SER A 738 -3.93 -28.77 -0.50
CA SER A 738 -3.99 -30.09 0.14
C SER A 738 -2.83 -30.98 -0.31
N ALA A 739 -2.47 -31.99 0.50
CA ALA A 739 -1.44 -32.99 0.18
C ALA A 739 -1.71 -33.76 -1.14
N HIS A 740 -2.94 -33.75 -1.63
CA HIS A 740 -3.33 -34.38 -2.89
C HIS A 740 -3.52 -33.39 -4.04
N SER A 741 -3.25 -32.11 -3.84
CA SER A 741 -3.31 -31.13 -4.93
C SER A 741 -2.16 -31.34 -5.92
N THR A 742 -2.28 -30.75 -7.11
CA THR A 742 -1.20 -30.76 -8.09
C THR A 742 -0.30 -29.56 -7.81
N LEU A 743 0.99 -29.79 -7.53
CA LEU A 743 1.95 -28.70 -7.51
C LEU A 743 2.08 -28.12 -8.91
N LYS A 744 1.82 -26.82 -9.05
CA LYS A 744 1.81 -26.14 -10.35
C LYS A 744 3.06 -25.29 -10.50
N LEU A 745 3.63 -25.26 -11.70
CA LEU A 745 4.66 -24.29 -12.10
C LEU A 745 4.02 -22.90 -12.34
N THR A 746 3.95 -22.11 -11.28
CA THR A 746 3.36 -20.75 -11.24
C THR A 746 4.33 -19.75 -10.62
N LEU A 747 3.98 -18.46 -10.67
CA LEU A 747 4.74 -17.40 -10.02
C LEU A 747 4.85 -17.64 -8.49
N SER A 748 3.74 -18.01 -7.83
CA SER A 748 3.72 -18.42 -6.41
C SER A 748 4.77 -19.49 -6.12
N THR A 749 4.81 -20.57 -6.90
CA THR A 749 5.77 -21.67 -6.70
C THR A 749 7.21 -21.22 -6.86
N LEU A 750 7.52 -20.41 -7.89
CA LEU A 750 8.87 -19.89 -8.08
C LEU A 750 9.29 -18.92 -6.98
N TYR A 751 8.36 -18.07 -6.51
CA TYR A 751 8.57 -17.20 -5.36
C TYR A 751 8.90 -18.03 -4.12
N LEU A 752 8.06 -18.99 -3.75
CA LEU A 752 8.23 -19.78 -2.53
C LEU A 752 9.46 -20.69 -2.58
N PHE A 753 9.84 -21.22 -3.75
CA PHE A 753 11.12 -21.90 -3.93
C PHE A 753 12.31 -20.96 -3.68
N GLN A 754 12.23 -19.73 -4.19
CA GLN A 754 13.27 -18.73 -3.91
C GLN A 754 13.31 -18.37 -2.42
N ARG A 755 12.15 -18.26 -1.75
CA ARG A 755 12.10 -18.00 -0.30
C ARG A 755 12.66 -19.16 0.54
N PHE A 756 12.46 -20.39 0.09
CA PHE A 756 13.06 -21.58 0.72
C PHE A 756 14.60 -21.56 0.64
N SER A 757 15.17 -21.25 -0.52
CA SER A 757 16.62 -21.04 -0.66
C SER A 757 17.10 -19.89 0.19
N HIS A 758 16.41 -18.74 0.10
CA HIS A 758 16.80 -17.53 0.81
C HIS A 758 16.80 -17.71 2.33
N PHE A 759 15.88 -18.50 2.89
CA PHE A 759 15.91 -18.85 4.32
C PHE A 759 17.25 -19.52 4.68
N SER A 760 17.69 -20.44 3.83
CA SER A 760 18.94 -21.18 4.04
C SER A 760 20.15 -20.27 3.96
N ASP A 761 20.16 -19.34 3.00
CA ASP A 761 21.23 -18.36 2.80
C ASP A 761 21.33 -17.36 3.95
N VAL A 762 20.19 -16.86 4.45
CA VAL A 762 20.13 -15.83 5.50
C VAL A 762 20.40 -16.40 6.89
N TYR A 763 19.84 -17.57 7.20
CA TYR A 763 19.91 -18.16 8.55
C TYR A 763 20.97 -19.27 8.67
N GLY A 764 21.65 -19.63 7.58
CA GLY A 764 22.68 -20.68 7.59
C GLY A 764 22.11 -22.09 7.85
N ILE A 765 20.81 -22.30 7.62
CA ILE A 765 20.13 -23.57 7.83
C ILE A 765 20.08 -24.34 6.53
N ASN A 766 20.55 -25.59 6.50
CA ASN A 766 20.51 -26.38 5.26
C ASN A 766 19.07 -26.85 4.91
N HIS A 767 18.85 -27.17 3.64
CA HIS A 767 17.55 -27.64 3.13
C HIS A 767 17.02 -28.87 3.87
N ALA A 768 17.87 -29.83 4.24
CA ALA A 768 17.44 -31.06 4.91
C ALA A 768 16.88 -30.78 6.30
N THR A 769 17.50 -29.87 7.06
CA THR A 769 17.02 -29.42 8.37
C THR A 769 15.67 -28.72 8.26
N LEU A 770 15.50 -27.86 7.24
CA LEU A 770 14.23 -27.18 7.03
C LEU A 770 13.10 -28.14 6.61
N LEU A 771 13.39 -29.12 5.74
CA LEU A 771 12.44 -30.19 5.40
C LEU A 771 12.08 -31.04 6.62
N ASN A 772 13.05 -31.33 7.49
CA ASN A 772 12.80 -32.04 8.74
C ASN A 772 11.88 -31.24 9.68
N TYR A 773 12.05 -29.91 9.74
CA TYR A 773 11.13 -29.04 10.46
C TYR A 773 9.70 -29.15 9.90
N LEU A 774 9.53 -29.01 8.57
CA LEU A 774 8.21 -29.10 7.94
C LEU A 774 7.54 -30.46 8.17
N ASN A 775 8.32 -31.54 8.17
CA ASN A 775 7.84 -32.88 8.51
C ASN A 775 7.36 -32.95 9.98
N GLN A 776 8.09 -32.37 10.93
CA GLN A 776 7.68 -32.32 12.34
C GLN A 776 6.44 -31.44 12.57
N ALA A 777 6.31 -30.33 11.85
CA ALA A 777 5.15 -29.44 11.91
C ALA A 777 3.88 -30.05 11.29
N ASN A 778 4.02 -31.10 10.48
CA ASN A 778 2.96 -31.78 9.75
C ASN A 778 2.88 -33.30 10.07
N PRO A 779 2.57 -33.71 11.31
CA PRO A 779 2.54 -35.12 11.68
C PRO A 779 1.43 -35.89 10.93
N GLN A 780 1.76 -37.08 10.39
CA GLN A 780 0.82 -37.91 9.63
C GLN A 780 -0.32 -38.53 10.48
N LYS A 781 -0.16 -38.63 11.80
CA LYS A 781 -1.18 -39.12 12.73
C LYS A 781 -1.38 -38.10 13.85
N GLN A 782 -2.56 -37.49 13.92
CA GLN A 782 -2.94 -36.57 14.99
C GLN A 782 -3.38 -37.34 16.25
N ASN A 783 -2.44 -38.00 16.93
CA ASN A 783 -2.69 -38.64 18.23
C ASN A 783 -1.88 -37.90 19.30
N GLY A 784 -2.42 -36.84 19.90
CA GLY A 784 -1.76 -36.12 21.00
C GLY A 784 -2.29 -34.70 21.28
N GLU A 785 -1.84 -34.11 22.39
CA GLU A 785 -2.08 -32.71 22.78
C GLU A 785 -1.37 -31.75 21.82
N GLN A 786 -2.14 -31.08 20.94
CA GLN A 786 -1.61 -30.14 19.92
C GLN A 786 -0.81 -28.97 20.52
N THR A 787 -1.08 -28.59 21.77
CA THR A 787 -0.39 -27.52 22.50
C THR A 787 1.10 -27.81 22.71
N GLY A 788 1.47 -29.06 23.02
CA GLY A 788 2.86 -29.46 23.17
C GLY A 788 3.64 -29.36 21.86
N LEU A 789 3.02 -29.79 20.75
CA LEU A 789 3.63 -29.71 19.41
C LEU A 789 3.83 -28.26 18.95
N ASN A 790 2.87 -27.37 19.22
CA ASN A 790 2.97 -25.96 18.83
C ASN A 790 4.14 -25.26 19.57
N SER A 791 4.31 -25.56 20.86
CA SER A 791 5.42 -25.00 21.65
C SER A 791 6.76 -25.53 21.16
N GLN A 792 6.87 -26.86 20.95
CA GLN A 792 8.09 -27.49 20.43
C GLN A 792 8.49 -26.96 19.04
N THR A 793 7.53 -26.80 18.13
CA THR A 793 7.81 -26.25 16.79
C THR A 793 8.17 -24.77 16.82
N SER A 794 7.66 -24.01 17.79
CA SER A 794 8.05 -22.61 18.01
C SER A 794 9.48 -22.51 18.55
N GLU A 795 9.88 -23.38 19.48
CA GLU A 795 11.25 -23.46 19.98
C GLU A 795 12.25 -23.83 18.88
N LEU A 796 11.90 -24.78 18.01
CA LEU A 796 12.73 -25.15 16.86
C LEU A 796 12.91 -23.97 15.89
N LEU A 797 11.83 -23.24 15.58
CA LEU A 797 11.92 -22.03 14.75
C LEU A 797 12.75 -20.94 15.43
N ALA A 798 12.59 -20.74 16.74
CA ALA A 798 13.35 -19.76 17.52
C ALA A 798 14.85 -20.03 17.42
N GLN A 799 15.26 -21.29 17.56
CA GLN A 799 16.65 -21.72 17.39
C GLN A 799 17.15 -21.48 15.96
N MET A 800 16.36 -21.81 14.93
CA MET A 800 16.76 -21.63 13.53
C MET A 800 16.84 -20.14 13.12
N LEU A 801 15.93 -19.30 13.60
CA LEU A 801 15.85 -17.89 13.26
C LEU A 801 16.78 -17.01 14.12
N GLY A 802 17.31 -17.54 15.23
CA GLY A 802 17.99 -16.74 16.25
C GLY A 802 17.06 -15.74 16.92
N TRP A 803 15.79 -16.10 17.10
CA TRP A 803 14.73 -15.24 17.63
C TRP A 803 14.09 -15.84 18.89
N ASN A 804 13.23 -15.09 19.57
CA ASN A 804 12.58 -15.54 20.80
C ASN A 804 11.30 -16.33 20.47
N ALA A 805 11.15 -17.53 21.06
CA ALA A 805 9.98 -18.37 20.89
C ALA A 805 8.67 -17.64 21.25
N SER A 806 8.69 -16.80 22.30
CA SER A 806 7.49 -16.05 22.71
C SER A 806 7.03 -15.04 21.66
N GLU A 807 7.95 -14.45 20.90
CA GLU A 807 7.64 -13.53 19.80
C GLU A 807 6.99 -14.29 18.62
N ILE A 808 7.52 -15.48 18.31
CA ILE A 808 6.96 -16.37 17.28
C ILE A 808 5.55 -16.82 17.68
N GLU A 809 5.34 -17.20 18.94
CA GLU A 809 4.03 -17.61 19.47
C GLU A 809 2.98 -16.51 19.36
N VAL A 810 3.37 -15.24 19.50
CA VAL A 810 2.46 -14.11 19.27
C VAL A 810 2.03 -14.05 17.81
N LEU A 811 2.97 -14.22 16.87
CA LEU A 811 2.70 -14.13 15.44
C LEU A 811 1.89 -15.31 14.92
N ILE A 812 2.13 -16.53 15.38
CA ILE A 812 1.44 -17.72 14.81
C ILE A 812 -0.01 -17.85 15.28
N LYS A 813 -0.47 -17.10 16.30
CA LYS A 813 -1.85 -17.15 16.83
C LYS A 813 -2.96 -17.02 15.78
N PRO A 814 -2.87 -16.14 14.76
CA PRO A 814 -3.88 -15.99 13.72
C PRO A 814 -3.84 -17.12 12.68
N LEU A 815 -2.79 -17.95 12.63
CA LEU A 815 -2.70 -19.08 11.72
C LEU A 815 -3.67 -20.19 12.17
N LEU A 816 -4.25 -20.91 11.21
CA LEU A 816 -5.31 -21.91 11.45
C LEU A 816 -4.94 -22.94 12.53
N GLU A 817 -3.70 -23.42 12.49
CA GLU A 817 -3.18 -24.48 13.37
C GLU A 817 -2.31 -23.92 14.49
N LYS A 818 -2.19 -22.59 14.58
CA LYS A 818 -1.31 -21.88 15.51
C LYS A 818 0.14 -22.37 15.48
N ARG A 819 0.61 -22.78 14.30
CA ARG A 819 1.98 -23.19 13.99
C ARG A 819 2.26 -22.98 12.51
N VAL A 820 3.53 -22.83 12.15
CA VAL A 820 4.00 -22.70 10.76
C VAL A 820 4.12 -24.10 10.15
N ARG A 821 3.33 -24.36 9.10
CA ARG A 821 3.24 -25.66 8.42
C ARG A 821 3.67 -25.63 6.96
N SER A 822 3.84 -24.44 6.39
CA SER A 822 4.17 -24.24 4.99
C SER A 822 5.21 -23.14 4.78
N MET A 823 5.81 -23.09 3.59
CA MET A 823 6.70 -22.00 3.21
C MET A 823 6.01 -20.66 3.07
N THR A 824 4.72 -20.60 2.71
CA THR A 824 3.96 -19.34 2.74
C THR A 824 3.92 -18.73 4.14
N GLU A 825 3.68 -19.56 5.16
CA GLU A 825 3.62 -19.13 6.56
C GLU A 825 5.02 -18.82 7.11
N LEU A 826 6.05 -19.59 6.70
CA LEU A 826 7.42 -19.33 7.10
C LEU A 826 7.96 -18.04 6.47
N ASP A 827 7.70 -17.80 5.18
CA ASP A 827 8.05 -16.53 4.52
C ASP A 827 7.45 -15.33 5.24
N TRP A 828 6.16 -15.44 5.61
CA TRP A 828 5.50 -14.41 6.40
C TRP A 828 6.21 -14.17 7.74
N LEU A 829 6.54 -15.25 8.46
CA LEU A 829 7.30 -15.14 9.72
C LEU A 829 8.68 -14.50 9.52
N MET A 830 9.39 -14.83 8.43
CA MET A 830 10.68 -14.20 8.09
C MET A 830 10.52 -12.69 7.85
N ARG A 831 9.47 -12.26 7.14
CA ARG A 831 9.19 -10.84 6.90
C ARG A 831 8.81 -10.11 8.18
N CYS A 832 8.07 -10.76 9.09
CA CYS A 832 7.80 -10.25 10.43
C CYS A 832 9.09 -10.09 11.24
N HIS A 833 9.97 -11.10 11.24
CA HIS A 833 11.25 -11.05 11.93
C HIS A 833 12.13 -9.89 11.43
N GLU A 834 12.26 -9.75 10.10
CA GLU A 834 13.04 -8.66 9.52
C GLU A 834 12.45 -7.29 9.85
N THR A 835 11.13 -7.15 9.80
CA THR A 835 10.45 -5.89 10.14
C THR A 835 10.59 -5.55 11.62
N ALA A 836 10.47 -6.53 12.51
CA ALA A 836 10.72 -6.37 13.95
C ALA A 836 12.16 -5.91 14.21
N ARG A 837 13.15 -6.54 13.54
CA ARG A 837 14.56 -6.16 13.64
C ARG A 837 14.83 -4.74 13.12
N GLN A 838 14.24 -4.35 12.00
CA GLN A 838 14.42 -3.01 11.42
C GLN A 838 13.78 -1.91 12.26
N THR A 839 12.61 -2.17 12.83
CA THR A 839 11.85 -1.18 13.61
C THR A 839 12.25 -1.14 15.09
N GLY A 840 12.78 -2.25 15.62
CA GLY A 840 13.01 -2.51 17.04
C GLY A 840 11.76 -2.94 17.81
N LEU A 841 10.60 -3.04 17.16
CA LEU A 841 9.34 -3.41 17.82
C LEU A 841 9.28 -4.90 18.13
N SER A 842 8.65 -5.24 19.27
CA SER A 842 8.19 -6.61 19.51
C SER A 842 7.10 -7.01 18.51
N ALA A 843 6.86 -8.30 18.33
CA ALA A 843 5.81 -8.82 17.47
C ALA A 843 4.42 -8.33 17.89
N SER A 844 4.16 -8.21 19.19
CA SER A 844 2.89 -7.68 19.69
C SER A 844 2.67 -6.22 19.30
N MET A 845 3.71 -5.37 19.46
CA MET A 845 3.65 -3.96 19.08
C MET A 845 3.62 -3.78 17.57
N LEU A 846 4.30 -4.64 16.82
CA LEU A 846 4.25 -4.65 15.36
C LEU A 846 2.84 -4.98 14.84
N LEU A 847 2.21 -6.03 15.38
CA LEU A 847 0.82 -6.37 15.05
C LEU A 847 -0.14 -5.23 15.44
N MET A 848 0.04 -4.63 16.62
CA MET A 848 -0.76 -3.48 17.07
C MET A 848 -0.59 -2.28 16.14
N ALA A 849 0.63 -1.97 15.70
CA ALA A 849 0.91 -0.90 14.75
C ALA A 849 0.17 -1.09 13.41
N THR A 850 0.04 -2.34 12.92
CA THR A 850 -0.76 -2.64 11.72
C THR A 850 -2.27 -2.60 11.93
N GLY A 851 -2.71 -2.56 13.20
CA GLY A 851 -4.12 -2.44 13.62
C GLY A 851 -4.60 -1.01 13.79
N LEU A 852 -3.68 -0.03 13.84
CA LEU A 852 -4.01 1.40 13.97
C LEU A 852 -4.95 1.85 12.85
N THR A 853 -5.84 2.77 13.17
CA THR A 853 -6.81 3.33 12.22
C THR A 853 -6.53 4.80 11.97
N ALA A 854 -6.82 5.22 10.75
CA ALA A 854 -6.75 6.57 10.22
C ALA A 854 -7.99 7.41 10.59
N THR A 855 -9.01 6.84 11.22
CA THR A 855 -10.28 7.52 11.55
C THR A 855 -10.43 7.91 13.01
N PHE A 856 -9.80 7.22 13.95
CA PHE A 856 -9.86 7.59 15.36
C PHE A 856 -8.53 7.36 16.07
N SER A 857 -8.24 8.23 17.03
CA SER A 857 -7.17 8.00 18.00
C SER A 857 -7.67 7.01 19.06
N SER A 858 -6.79 6.11 19.50
CA SER A 858 -7.05 5.10 20.52
C SER A 858 -5.85 4.98 21.46
N ASP A 859 -6.00 4.27 22.57
CA ASP A 859 -4.89 3.99 23.48
C ASP A 859 -3.76 3.20 22.77
N ASP A 860 -4.09 2.46 21.70
CA ASP A 860 -3.10 1.76 20.87
C ASP A 860 -2.12 2.71 20.20
N TRP A 861 -2.56 3.91 19.78
CA TRP A 861 -1.66 4.92 19.22
C TRP A 861 -0.61 5.35 20.25
N GLN A 862 -0.99 5.51 21.52
CA GLN A 862 -0.07 5.88 22.60
C GLN A 862 0.91 4.75 22.93
N GLN A 863 0.42 3.51 22.97
CA GLN A 863 1.25 2.33 23.23
C GLN A 863 2.29 2.14 22.12
N VAL A 864 1.85 2.16 20.85
CA VAL A 864 2.75 2.05 19.70
C VAL A 864 3.72 3.22 19.66
N GLY A 865 3.23 4.46 19.83
CA GLY A 865 4.07 5.66 19.83
C GLY A 865 5.18 5.59 20.88
N SER A 866 4.84 5.20 22.11
CA SER A 866 5.80 5.01 23.19
C SER A 866 6.80 3.89 22.90
N ALA A 867 6.32 2.75 22.37
CA ALA A 867 7.16 1.60 22.05
C ALA A 867 8.17 1.92 20.94
N VAL A 868 7.72 2.55 19.85
CA VAL A 868 8.61 2.95 18.74
C VAL A 868 9.62 3.99 19.23
N PHE A 869 9.20 4.96 20.05
CA PHE A 869 10.12 5.99 20.52
C PHE A 869 11.18 5.43 21.49
N ALA A 870 10.82 4.40 22.27
CA ALA A 870 11.77 3.68 23.12
C ALA A 870 12.79 2.85 22.32
N THR A 871 12.55 2.59 21.03
CA THR A 871 13.50 1.90 20.13
C THR A 871 14.34 2.84 19.29
N ALA A 872 14.20 4.16 19.49
CA ALA A 872 15.10 5.14 18.88
C ALA A 872 16.50 5.01 19.50
N PRO A 873 17.57 4.99 18.68
CA PRO A 873 18.94 4.79 19.15
C PRO A 873 19.46 5.94 20.03
#